data_AF-A0A0N5BU08-F1
#
_entry.id   AF-A0A0N5BU08-F1
#
_cell.length_a   1.000
_cell.length_b   1.000
_cell.length_c   1.000
_cell.angle_alpha   90.00
_cell.angle_beta   90.00
_cell.angle_gamma   90.00
#
_symmetry.space_group_name_H-M   'P 1'
#
loop_
_entity.id
_entity.type
_entity.pdbx_description
1 polymer ?
#
loop_
_entity_poly.entity_id
_entity_poly.type
_entity_poly.pdbx_seq_one_letter_code
_entity_poly.pdbx_strand_id
1 'polypeptide(L)'
;MELPLWNIILIFLQLHQFFVSLYGNNDGYKCLENLGNLSRIEVGIGIYKNGSHPITNNRYYPHVENDSYKDYKYNGKTLEEVLNAKKVYIIEIDISKFDYGDFEDDKKIILMFCPTKYYQTINSSLISEYEKRSLFLRYDKPRTCSLKICEIGIYYRPYTYNTLDKILNSNEKDVFYVVINNKVREQDIKFGTYVYDNHRYPLIPCPYTNWIPNINLTKFIPSKYVMENGIQFPDEYNDRHVFVPVIPSSNDNITLYCGKIYQPNFKEINVGVKLKFGSQSTSYDKIETTRTGVKCLNEEINPINHYSFSYTPDNINYDGNSREIKKFNPEKDNIYSGQIIIVYEKATVRLTISDYTSNGELTDKFFDKQKKVEPMCNGIVSDKEATLHLKINGKIFNYNKTASGIKLVKISTELYENKILHVGCHAVVDDNSGKIYEDFYLKRYKFVLFKGKLSNFSSSNKLDKINISSTMNQKNIYGYYSCRMDKNKNSSKIKESEFVLLPEKQVIWTEPVTSISKTNNLFFCFNNYMEIGVLSVIRIELPTGSELNNLDNPSAFTANESLIIFDDYNDYGNGVMKLFCEYKAFNEPFILLKRKFKPEDVVLAESTTNGNLTRRSNSTINGNSNGTPNSTINGNSNVTPNGTINRKSNSTSNGGLSTALIVTIIAVSLIVITVIIAVAIIICLKLKNKKKKKGNDSFSSIDISNSNSESSLSSASKTTSQSVSNFLKTKNSRSKFKVPIVLGSLSDPSMSMSTSKSNALSKTPMSKVVSNERRASKTK
;
A
#
# COMPACT_ATOMS: atom_id res chain seq x y z
N MET A 1 75.34 13.70 -22.17
CA MET A 1 73.87 13.67 -22.06
C MET A 1 73.53 12.46 -21.20
N GLU A 2 73.68 12.63 -19.89
CA GLU A 2 73.56 11.56 -18.91
C GLU A 2 72.14 11.59 -18.36
N LEU A 3 71.34 10.58 -18.72
CA LEU A 3 70.10 10.34 -17.99
C LEU A 3 70.48 9.85 -16.59
N PRO A 4 70.01 10.49 -15.51
CA PRO A 4 70.39 10.11 -14.17
C PRO A 4 69.89 8.69 -13.91
N LEU A 5 70.82 7.83 -13.47
CA LEU A 5 70.62 6.42 -13.11
C LEU A 5 69.35 6.19 -12.26
N TRP A 6 68.96 7.21 -11.50
CA TRP A 6 67.75 7.27 -10.68
C TRP A 6 66.44 7.10 -11.45
N ASN A 7 66.33 7.66 -12.67
CA ASN A 7 65.14 7.51 -13.51
C ASN A 7 65.02 6.10 -14.10
N ILE A 8 66.15 5.44 -14.39
CA ILE A 8 66.16 4.05 -14.84
C ILE A 8 65.74 3.12 -13.72
N ILE A 9 66.18 3.36 -12.48
CA ILE A 9 65.80 2.59 -11.30
C ILE A 9 64.30 2.77 -10.99
N LEU A 10 63.76 3.99 -11.11
CA LEU A 10 62.32 4.25 -10.95
C LEU A 10 61.46 3.56 -12.02
N ILE A 11 61.92 3.55 -13.27
CA ILE A 11 61.26 2.82 -14.36
C ILE A 11 61.34 1.31 -14.12
N PHE A 12 62.46 0.78 -13.64
CA PHE A 12 62.60 -0.63 -13.28
C PHE A 12 61.74 -1.02 -12.07
N LEU A 13 61.61 -0.15 -11.06
CA LEU A 13 60.74 -0.38 -9.90
C LEU A 13 59.26 -0.30 -10.30
N GLN A 14 58.88 0.61 -11.19
CA GLN A 14 57.52 0.66 -11.73
C GLN A 14 57.22 -0.57 -12.60
N LEU A 15 58.14 -1.00 -13.47
CA LEU A 15 58.00 -2.23 -14.25
C LEU A 15 57.99 -3.47 -13.36
N HIS A 16 58.81 -3.54 -12.32
CA HIS A 16 58.83 -4.67 -11.38
C HIS A 16 57.57 -4.70 -10.51
N GLN A 17 57.02 -3.56 -10.09
CA GLN A 17 55.71 -3.53 -9.42
C GLN A 17 54.57 -3.88 -10.39
N PHE A 18 54.68 -3.51 -11.67
CA PHE A 18 53.73 -3.92 -12.71
C PHE A 18 53.79 -5.43 -12.98
N PHE A 19 54.99 -6.02 -13.04
CA PHE A 19 55.19 -7.46 -13.22
C PHE A 19 54.83 -8.29 -11.97
N VAL A 20 55.11 -7.79 -10.77
CA VAL A 20 54.71 -8.44 -9.50
C VAL A 20 53.18 -8.34 -9.29
N SER A 21 52.54 -7.28 -9.77
CA SER A 21 51.08 -7.16 -9.82
C SER A 21 50.45 -8.15 -10.82
N LEU A 22 51.09 -8.40 -11.96
CA LEU A 22 50.63 -9.37 -12.96
C LEU A 22 50.80 -10.83 -12.54
N TYR A 23 51.75 -11.13 -11.65
CA TYR A 23 52.02 -12.49 -11.15
C TYR A 23 51.46 -12.79 -9.76
N GLY A 24 51.20 -11.78 -8.92
CA GLY A 24 50.70 -11.97 -7.56
C GLY A 24 49.16 -11.97 -7.48
N ASN A 25 48.53 -13.13 -7.71
CA ASN A 25 47.26 -13.58 -7.09
C ASN A 25 46.54 -14.72 -7.84
N ASN A 26 47.05 -15.16 -9.01
CA ASN A 26 46.40 -16.25 -9.76
C ASN A 26 46.77 -17.67 -9.27
N ASP A 27 47.75 -17.82 -8.37
CA ASP A 27 48.19 -19.14 -7.89
C ASP A 27 47.19 -19.84 -6.95
N GLY A 28 46.17 -19.13 -6.47
CA GLY A 28 45.19 -19.67 -5.51
C GLY A 28 44.11 -20.57 -6.08
N TYR A 29 43.94 -20.61 -7.42
CA TYR A 29 42.84 -21.32 -8.08
C TYR A 29 43.32 -22.39 -9.07
N LYS A 30 44.50 -22.98 -8.85
CA LYS A 30 44.89 -24.18 -9.59
C LYS A 30 43.87 -25.27 -9.32
N CYS A 31 43.11 -25.64 -10.34
CA CYS A 31 42.37 -26.90 -10.37
C CYS A 31 43.33 -27.99 -9.90
N LEU A 32 43.00 -28.60 -8.76
CA LEU A 32 43.88 -29.45 -7.94
C LEU A 32 44.88 -30.24 -8.79
N GLU A 33 46.18 -29.97 -8.62
CA GLU A 33 47.29 -30.70 -9.27
C GLU A 33 47.35 -32.20 -8.90
N ASN A 34 46.40 -32.72 -8.10
CA ASN A 34 46.44 -34.06 -7.50
C ASN A 34 45.26 -34.99 -7.86
N LEU A 35 44.45 -34.66 -8.86
CA LEU A 35 43.37 -35.56 -9.32
C LEU A 35 43.88 -36.46 -10.45
N GLY A 36 44.29 -37.68 -10.10
CA GLY A 36 44.80 -38.65 -11.07
C GLY A 36 43.79 -38.96 -12.18
N ASN A 37 44.19 -38.75 -13.44
CA ASN A 37 43.69 -39.30 -14.72
C ASN A 37 42.18 -39.51 -14.97
N LEU A 38 41.26 -38.97 -14.16
CA LEU A 38 39.83 -39.07 -14.41
C LEU A 38 39.39 -38.00 -15.42
N SER A 39 38.87 -38.44 -16.57
CA SER A 39 38.44 -37.60 -17.70
C SER A 39 37.08 -36.90 -17.48
N ARG A 40 36.78 -36.45 -16.26
CA ARG A 40 35.51 -35.77 -15.91
C ARG A 40 35.77 -34.31 -15.54
N ILE A 41 34.99 -33.38 -16.10
CA ILE A 41 34.99 -31.98 -15.65
C ILE A 41 34.46 -31.98 -14.22
N GLU A 42 35.32 -31.61 -13.29
CA GLU A 42 34.92 -31.45 -11.90
C GLU A 42 34.39 -30.04 -11.69
N VAL A 43 33.20 -29.97 -11.09
CA VAL A 43 32.64 -28.72 -10.62
C VAL A 43 32.92 -28.66 -9.14
N GLY A 44 33.78 -27.73 -8.73
CA GLY A 44 34.03 -27.46 -7.32
C GLY A 44 33.04 -26.40 -6.85
N ILE A 45 32.25 -26.71 -5.82
CA ILE A 45 31.41 -25.73 -5.14
C ILE A 45 31.97 -25.51 -3.74
N GLY A 46 32.20 -24.25 -3.37
CA GLY A 46 32.70 -23.91 -2.05
C GLY A 46 32.20 -22.56 -1.56
N ILE A 47 32.32 -22.36 -0.25
CA ILE A 47 32.15 -21.04 0.36
C ILE A 47 33.54 -20.43 0.56
N TYR A 48 33.71 -19.19 0.14
CA TYR A 48 34.97 -18.48 0.26
C TYR A 48 34.84 -17.20 1.07
N LYS A 49 35.84 -16.95 1.92
CA LYS A 49 36.04 -15.71 2.68
C LYS A 49 37.22 -14.94 2.06
N ASN A 50 37.04 -13.67 1.72
CA ASN A 50 38.08 -12.85 1.09
C ASN A 50 39.35 -12.79 1.96
N GLY A 51 40.50 -12.97 1.31
CA GLY A 51 41.82 -12.99 1.97
C GLY A 51 42.23 -14.32 2.62
N SER A 52 41.41 -15.38 2.52
CA SER A 52 41.78 -16.73 2.97
C SER A 52 41.87 -17.70 1.81
N HIS A 53 42.79 -18.67 1.82
CA HIS A 53 42.74 -19.78 0.87
C HIS A 53 41.40 -20.51 1.01
N PRO A 54 40.79 -21.01 -0.09
CA PRO A 54 39.52 -21.71 -0.02
C PRO A 54 39.63 -22.87 0.97
N ILE A 55 38.91 -22.74 2.10
CA ILE A 55 38.91 -23.73 3.18
C ILE A 55 38.51 -25.08 2.57
N THR A 56 39.46 -26.00 2.49
CA THR A 56 39.32 -27.28 1.78
C THR A 56 38.21 -28.16 2.33
N ASN A 57 37.83 -27.94 3.60
CA ASN A 57 36.86 -28.77 4.32
C ASN A 57 35.40 -28.50 3.95
N ASN A 58 35.09 -27.41 3.23
CA ASN A 58 33.74 -27.07 2.75
C ASN A 58 33.60 -27.20 1.22
N ARG A 59 34.42 -28.05 0.60
CA ARG A 59 34.28 -28.36 -0.82
C ARG A 59 33.21 -29.40 -1.02
N TYR A 60 32.13 -29.00 -1.67
CA TYR A 60 31.16 -29.92 -2.21
C TYR A 60 31.47 -30.15 -3.68
N TYR A 61 31.78 -31.39 -4.03
CA TYR A 61 31.86 -31.84 -5.41
C TYR A 61 30.47 -32.38 -5.76
N PRO A 62 29.58 -31.59 -6.38
CA PRO A 62 28.34 -32.11 -6.92
C PRO A 62 28.65 -33.31 -7.80
N HIS A 63 28.02 -34.45 -7.48
CA HIS A 63 28.03 -35.58 -8.38
C HIS A 63 27.30 -35.17 -9.65
N VAL A 64 28.03 -34.95 -10.74
CA VAL A 64 27.44 -34.81 -12.07
C VAL A 64 26.99 -36.21 -12.47
N GLU A 65 25.72 -36.54 -12.26
CA GLU A 65 25.15 -37.76 -12.83
C GLU A 65 25.27 -37.66 -14.36
N ASN A 66 25.91 -38.67 -14.95
CA ASN A 66 26.25 -38.71 -16.38
C ASN A 66 25.03 -38.98 -17.29
N ASP A 67 23.84 -39.10 -16.72
CA ASP A 67 22.65 -39.41 -17.48
C ASP A 67 22.07 -38.12 -18.04
N SER A 68 22.01 -38.04 -19.37
CA SER A 68 21.33 -36.93 -20.04
C SER A 68 19.87 -36.95 -19.62
N TYR A 69 19.46 -35.94 -18.85
CA TYR A 69 18.11 -35.78 -18.35
C TYR A 69 17.15 -35.37 -19.49
N LYS A 70 16.85 -36.31 -20.39
CA LYS A 70 16.02 -36.09 -21.60
C LYS A 70 14.57 -35.67 -21.31
N ASP A 71 14.12 -35.80 -20.07
CA ASP A 71 12.72 -35.57 -19.69
C ASP A 71 12.39 -34.11 -19.32
N TYR A 72 13.41 -33.23 -19.20
CA TYR A 72 13.19 -31.84 -18.82
C TYR A 72 12.69 -31.01 -20.01
N LYS A 73 11.41 -30.60 -19.95
CA LYS A 73 10.77 -29.77 -20.98
C LYS A 73 10.66 -28.31 -20.53
N TYR A 74 11.00 -27.36 -21.39
CA TYR A 74 10.72 -25.93 -21.22
C TYR A 74 9.84 -25.45 -22.38
N ASN A 75 8.64 -24.94 -22.06
CA ASN A 75 7.62 -24.60 -23.06
C ASN A 75 7.33 -25.74 -24.06
N GLY A 76 7.29 -26.98 -23.56
CA GLY A 76 7.00 -28.18 -24.35
C GLY A 76 8.17 -28.74 -25.17
N LYS A 77 9.30 -28.03 -25.26
CA LYS A 77 10.54 -28.47 -25.93
C LYS A 77 11.56 -29.00 -24.93
N THR A 78 12.45 -29.91 -25.32
CA THR A 78 13.51 -30.35 -24.40
C THR A 78 14.55 -29.24 -24.17
N LEU A 79 15.32 -29.30 -23.09
CA LEU A 79 16.40 -28.33 -22.86
C LEU A 79 17.44 -28.35 -23.99
N GLU A 80 17.72 -29.50 -24.59
CA GLU A 80 18.58 -29.65 -25.78
C GLU A 80 18.05 -28.82 -26.95
N GLU A 81 16.74 -28.93 -27.24
CA GLU A 81 16.09 -28.18 -28.31
C GLU A 81 16.09 -26.67 -28.05
N VAL A 82 15.86 -26.27 -26.79
CA VAL A 82 15.83 -24.85 -26.38
C VAL A 82 17.22 -24.21 -26.47
N LEU A 83 18.26 -24.96 -26.11
CA LEU A 83 19.66 -24.47 -26.09
C LEU A 83 20.41 -24.75 -27.40
N ASN A 84 19.78 -25.44 -28.35
CA ASN A 84 20.42 -25.98 -29.54
C ASN A 84 21.71 -26.76 -29.18
N ALA A 85 21.61 -27.63 -28.17
CA ALA A 85 22.72 -28.38 -27.60
C ALA A 85 22.56 -29.87 -27.88
N LYS A 86 23.68 -30.57 -28.14
CA LYS A 86 23.70 -32.02 -28.31
C LYS A 86 23.38 -32.75 -27.01
N LYS A 87 23.90 -32.21 -25.88
CA LYS A 87 23.68 -32.71 -24.53
C LYS A 87 23.62 -31.56 -23.53
N VAL A 88 22.71 -31.67 -22.57
CA VAL A 88 22.61 -30.77 -21.42
C VAL A 88 22.93 -31.56 -20.14
N TYR A 89 23.91 -31.09 -19.37
CA TYR A 89 24.28 -31.66 -18.07
C TYR A 89 23.79 -30.72 -16.97
N ILE A 90 22.92 -31.21 -16.10
CA ILE A 90 22.40 -30.39 -14.99
C ILE A 90 23.35 -30.52 -13.80
N ILE A 91 23.77 -29.39 -13.24
CA ILE A 91 24.58 -29.35 -12.02
C ILE A 91 23.72 -28.72 -10.92
N GLU A 92 23.32 -29.55 -9.95
CA GLU A 92 22.54 -29.08 -8.81
C GLU A 92 23.43 -28.64 -7.64
N ILE A 93 23.34 -27.36 -7.29
CA ILE A 93 23.91 -26.78 -6.08
C ILE A 93 22.91 -27.02 -4.94
N ASP A 94 23.17 -28.01 -4.08
CA ASP A 94 22.34 -28.26 -2.90
C ASP A 94 22.66 -27.24 -1.79
N ILE A 95 21.79 -26.23 -1.62
CA ILE A 95 22.01 -25.16 -0.63
C ILE A 95 21.95 -25.64 0.82
N SER A 96 21.32 -26.78 1.06
CA SER A 96 21.27 -27.35 2.42
C SER A 96 22.64 -27.75 2.95
N LYS A 97 23.64 -27.87 2.06
CA LYS A 97 25.04 -28.16 2.40
C LYS A 97 25.84 -26.92 2.80
N PHE A 98 25.28 -25.72 2.64
CA PHE A 98 25.96 -24.44 2.83
C PHE A 98 25.27 -23.62 3.93
N ASP A 99 25.52 -23.95 5.20
CA ASP A 99 25.07 -23.19 6.37
C ASP A 99 23.58 -22.75 6.30
N TYR A 100 22.73 -23.64 5.77
CA TYR A 100 21.30 -23.43 5.56
C TYR A 100 20.92 -22.20 4.72
N GLY A 101 21.82 -21.72 3.85
CA GLY A 101 21.59 -20.57 2.97
C GLY A 101 21.89 -19.20 3.60
N ASP A 102 22.40 -19.16 4.85
CA ASP A 102 22.82 -17.94 5.53
C ASP A 102 24.31 -17.65 5.24
N PHE A 103 24.58 -16.75 4.30
CA PHE A 103 25.94 -16.33 3.94
C PHE A 103 26.32 -15.06 4.72
N GLU A 104 26.88 -15.23 5.91
CA GLU A 104 27.40 -14.12 6.72
C GLU A 104 28.64 -13.46 6.07
N ASP A 105 28.78 -12.15 6.29
CA ASP A 105 29.94 -11.34 5.87
C ASP A 105 30.21 -11.35 4.35
N ASP A 106 31.44 -11.71 3.99
CA ASP A 106 32.04 -11.78 2.65
C ASP A 106 31.98 -13.19 2.05
N LYS A 107 31.17 -14.09 2.65
CA LYS A 107 30.93 -15.44 2.13
C LYS A 107 30.20 -15.37 0.78
N LYS A 108 30.73 -16.09 -0.21
CA LYS A 108 30.13 -16.28 -1.55
C LYS A 108 30.15 -17.73 -1.96
N ILE A 109 29.18 -18.13 -2.77
CA ILE A 109 29.20 -19.42 -3.47
C ILE A 109 30.19 -19.28 -4.62
N ILE A 110 31.21 -20.12 -4.65
CA ILE A 110 32.16 -20.22 -5.75
C ILE A 110 31.85 -21.47 -6.57
N LEU A 111 31.87 -21.30 -7.89
CA LEU A 111 31.72 -22.34 -8.89
C LEU A 111 33.01 -22.39 -9.73
N MET A 112 33.73 -23.50 -9.63
CA MET A 112 34.93 -23.74 -10.43
C MET A 112 34.66 -24.87 -11.39
N PHE A 113 34.98 -24.68 -12.67
CA PHE A 113 34.95 -25.75 -13.67
C PHE A 113 36.37 -26.12 -14.02
N CYS A 114 36.77 -27.34 -13.69
CA CYS A 114 38.14 -27.79 -13.89
C CYS A 114 38.24 -28.69 -15.12
N PRO A 115 38.82 -28.21 -16.24
CA PRO A 115 39.09 -29.05 -17.39
C PRO A 115 40.22 -30.04 -17.07
N THR A 116 40.06 -31.30 -17.50
CA THR A 116 40.99 -32.40 -17.19
C THR A 116 42.25 -32.42 -18.04
N LYS A 117 42.29 -31.64 -19.13
CA LYS A 117 43.48 -31.45 -19.95
C LYS A 117 43.88 -29.99 -19.85
N TYR A 118 45.16 -29.75 -19.56
CA TYR A 118 45.78 -28.44 -19.55
C TYR A 118 45.62 -27.82 -20.95
N TYR A 119 44.52 -27.08 -21.15
CA TYR A 119 44.37 -26.28 -22.34
C TYR A 119 45.40 -25.16 -22.24
N GLN A 120 46.27 -25.05 -23.24
CA GLN A 120 47.06 -23.83 -23.42
C GLN A 120 46.06 -22.69 -23.48
N THR A 121 46.03 -21.90 -22.41
CA THR A 121 45.21 -20.72 -22.24
C THR A 121 45.42 -19.83 -23.45
N ILE A 122 44.46 -19.82 -24.37
CA ILE A 122 44.42 -18.81 -25.43
C ILE A 122 44.29 -17.49 -24.68
N ASN A 123 45.39 -16.76 -24.62
CA ASN A 123 45.54 -15.49 -23.93
C ASN A 123 44.63 -14.47 -24.62
N SER A 124 43.36 -14.40 -24.19
CA SER A 124 42.32 -13.60 -24.84
C SER A 124 42.44 -12.12 -24.46
N SER A 125 43.52 -11.47 -24.88
CA SER A 125 43.74 -10.02 -24.75
C SER A 125 42.95 -9.18 -25.78
N LEU A 126 42.10 -9.80 -26.60
CA LEU A 126 41.37 -9.17 -27.72
C LEU A 126 39.84 -9.12 -27.54
N ILE A 127 39.33 -9.08 -26.30
CA ILE A 127 37.89 -9.07 -26.01
C ILE A 127 37.51 -7.75 -25.33
N SER A 128 37.39 -6.66 -26.09
CA SER A 128 36.94 -5.36 -25.55
C SER A 128 35.52 -4.96 -25.97
N GLU A 129 34.89 -5.66 -26.93
CA GLU A 129 33.46 -5.44 -27.27
C GLU A 129 32.56 -6.67 -27.06
N TYR A 130 33.15 -7.86 -26.91
CA TYR A 130 32.42 -9.14 -26.78
C TYR A 130 32.07 -9.54 -25.34
N GLU A 131 32.38 -8.70 -24.35
CA GLU A 131 32.22 -9.00 -22.91
C GLU A 131 30.77 -9.25 -22.47
N LYS A 132 29.76 -8.80 -23.23
CA LYS A 132 28.34 -9.10 -22.95
C LYS A 132 27.89 -10.49 -23.42
N ARG A 133 28.62 -11.14 -24.33
CA ARG A 133 28.29 -12.49 -24.85
C ARG A 133 29.24 -13.59 -24.36
N SER A 134 30.38 -13.22 -23.76
CA SER A 134 31.47 -14.14 -23.41
C SER A 134 31.44 -14.71 -21.98
N LEU A 135 30.46 -14.33 -21.16
CA LEU A 135 30.35 -14.82 -19.77
C LEU A 135 30.33 -16.36 -19.68
N PHE A 136 29.93 -17.05 -20.75
CA PHE A 136 29.76 -18.50 -20.77
C PHE A 136 31.00 -19.34 -21.09
N LEU A 137 32.16 -18.72 -21.36
CA LEU A 137 33.34 -19.44 -21.88
C LEU A 137 34.65 -19.19 -21.14
N ARG A 138 34.69 -18.24 -20.20
CA ARG A 138 35.86 -18.01 -19.35
C ARG A 138 35.85 -18.98 -18.16
N TYR A 139 36.62 -20.05 -18.27
CA TYR A 139 36.85 -21.06 -17.23
C TYR A 139 38.12 -20.79 -16.41
N ASP A 140 38.88 -19.77 -16.79
CA ASP A 140 40.12 -19.32 -16.15
C ASP A 140 39.87 -18.66 -14.78
N LYS A 141 38.62 -18.27 -14.50
CA LYS A 141 38.24 -17.65 -13.23
C LYS A 141 37.07 -18.39 -12.57
N PRO A 142 37.09 -18.52 -11.23
CA PRO A 142 35.93 -18.99 -10.49
C PRO A 142 34.73 -18.10 -10.79
N ARG A 143 33.57 -18.73 -11.00
CA ARG A 143 32.28 -18.06 -11.06
C ARG A 143 31.73 -17.90 -9.67
N THR A 144 30.96 -16.85 -9.46
CA THR A 144 30.50 -16.51 -8.11
C THR A 144 28.99 -16.26 -8.07
N CYS A 145 28.36 -16.70 -6.99
CA CYS A 145 27.04 -16.26 -6.59
C CYS A 145 27.11 -15.62 -5.21
N SER A 146 26.92 -14.31 -5.20
CA SER A 146 27.02 -13.41 -4.04
C SER A 146 26.02 -12.25 -4.21
N LEU A 147 25.91 -11.38 -3.20
CA LEU A 147 25.07 -10.18 -3.31
C LEU A 147 25.45 -9.27 -4.49
N LYS A 148 26.71 -9.28 -4.94
CA LYS A 148 27.18 -8.50 -6.10
C LYS A 148 26.69 -9.07 -7.43
N ILE A 149 26.80 -10.37 -7.63
CA ILE A 149 26.44 -11.01 -8.90
C ILE A 149 26.17 -12.48 -8.64
N CYS A 150 25.22 -13.05 -9.39
CA CYS A 150 25.01 -14.48 -9.41
C CYS A 150 25.19 -15.06 -10.81
N GLU A 151 26.38 -15.63 -11.01
CA GLU A 151 26.77 -16.33 -12.22
C GLU A 151 26.36 -17.80 -12.06
N ILE A 152 25.06 -18.10 -12.16
CA ILE A 152 24.53 -19.47 -12.27
C ILE A 152 23.80 -19.62 -13.61
N GLY A 153 23.54 -20.86 -14.03
CA GLY A 153 22.80 -21.23 -15.24
C GLY A 153 23.68 -21.86 -16.32
N ILE A 154 23.58 -21.42 -17.58
CA ILE A 154 24.19 -22.16 -18.71
C ILE A 154 25.70 -21.90 -18.84
N TYR A 155 26.47 -22.94 -19.13
CA TYR A 155 27.90 -22.86 -19.49
C TYR A 155 28.23 -23.81 -20.65
N TYR A 156 29.10 -23.40 -21.58
CA TYR A 156 29.47 -24.25 -22.72
C TYR A 156 30.63 -25.16 -22.40
N ARG A 157 30.39 -26.48 -22.37
CA ARG A 157 31.45 -27.46 -22.13
C ARG A 157 32.58 -27.27 -23.14
N PRO A 158 33.82 -27.02 -22.70
CA PRO A 158 34.93 -26.76 -23.61
C PRO A 158 35.31 -28.08 -24.33
N TYR A 159 35.15 -28.11 -25.65
CA TYR A 159 35.69 -29.14 -26.52
C TYR A 159 37.14 -28.83 -26.89
N THR A 160 37.94 -29.87 -27.17
CA THR A 160 39.39 -29.79 -27.09
C THR A 160 40.10 -28.84 -28.07
N TYR A 161 39.45 -28.25 -29.09
CA TYR A 161 40.15 -27.52 -30.17
C TYR A 161 39.36 -26.39 -30.87
N ASN A 162 38.34 -25.79 -30.26
CA ASN A 162 37.47 -24.84 -30.97
C ASN A 162 37.64 -23.38 -30.52
N THR A 163 37.72 -22.47 -31.51
CA THR A 163 37.56 -21.02 -31.29
C THR A 163 36.16 -20.70 -30.79
N LEU A 164 35.96 -19.56 -30.14
CA LEU A 164 34.67 -19.12 -29.61
C LEU A 164 33.54 -19.22 -30.66
N ASP A 165 33.80 -18.75 -31.88
CA ASP A 165 32.84 -18.79 -32.98
C ASP A 165 32.47 -20.22 -33.36
N LYS A 166 33.42 -21.15 -33.31
CA LYS A 166 33.14 -22.58 -33.55
C LYS A 166 32.29 -23.17 -32.44
N ILE A 167 32.45 -22.76 -31.17
CA ILE A 167 31.62 -23.26 -30.07
C ILE A 167 30.18 -22.73 -30.21
N LEU A 168 30.01 -21.44 -30.53
CA LEU A 168 28.69 -20.83 -30.66
C LEU A 168 27.92 -21.33 -31.88
N ASN A 169 28.62 -21.57 -33.00
CA ASN A 169 28.04 -22.02 -34.27
C ASN A 169 28.04 -23.54 -34.47
N SER A 170 28.63 -24.31 -33.54
CA SER A 170 28.60 -25.78 -33.64
C SER A 170 27.21 -26.30 -33.26
N ASN A 171 26.67 -27.15 -34.12
CA ASN A 171 25.49 -27.97 -33.82
C ASN A 171 25.79 -29.08 -32.80
N GLU A 172 27.08 -29.29 -32.47
CA GLU A 172 27.56 -30.29 -31.52
C GLU A 172 28.10 -29.64 -30.25
N LYS A 173 27.34 -28.74 -29.64
CA LYS A 173 27.72 -28.14 -28.35
C LYS A 173 27.09 -28.88 -27.18
N ASP A 174 27.91 -29.17 -26.19
CA ASP A 174 27.51 -29.71 -24.89
C ASP A 174 27.42 -28.53 -23.91
N VAL A 175 26.40 -28.51 -23.06
CA VAL A 175 26.20 -27.40 -22.10
C VAL A 175 26.00 -27.93 -20.70
N PHE A 176 26.55 -27.22 -19.72
CA PHE A 176 26.18 -27.37 -18.32
C PHE A 176 25.06 -26.40 -17.99
N TYR A 177 24.05 -26.85 -17.26
CA TYR A 177 23.01 -26.01 -16.68
C TYR A 177 23.11 -26.08 -15.15
N VAL A 178 23.75 -25.07 -14.57
CA VAL A 178 23.94 -24.94 -13.12
C VAL A 178 22.68 -24.36 -12.51
N VAL A 179 22.05 -25.12 -11.62
CA VAL A 179 20.85 -24.73 -10.90
C VAL A 179 21.06 -24.89 -9.41
N ILE A 180 20.34 -24.09 -8.63
CA ILE A 180 20.29 -24.24 -7.20
C ILE A 180 19.11 -25.14 -6.84
N ASN A 181 19.37 -26.18 -6.05
CA ASN A 181 18.37 -27.10 -5.55
C ASN A 181 18.28 -27.05 -4.03
N ASN A 182 17.09 -27.32 -3.53
CA ASN A 182 16.73 -27.18 -2.13
C ASN A 182 15.89 -28.38 -1.69
N LYS A 183 16.54 -29.54 -1.59
CA LYS A 183 15.87 -30.83 -1.39
C LYS A 183 15.29 -31.03 0.01
N VAL A 184 15.87 -30.36 1.02
CA VAL A 184 15.67 -30.76 2.42
C VAL A 184 14.67 -29.88 3.17
N ARG A 185 14.52 -28.58 2.85
CA ARG A 185 13.52 -27.63 3.43
C ARG A 185 13.31 -26.48 2.44
N GLU A 186 12.28 -25.67 2.55
CA GLU A 186 12.16 -24.43 1.74
C GLU A 186 13.15 -23.35 2.24
N GLN A 187 14.45 -23.61 2.11
CA GLN A 187 15.52 -22.66 2.45
C GLN A 187 15.63 -21.53 1.43
N ASP A 188 15.79 -20.32 1.95
CA ASP A 188 16.04 -19.14 1.14
C ASP A 188 17.54 -18.79 1.18
N ILE A 189 18.01 -18.07 0.18
CA ILE A 189 19.39 -17.58 0.15
C ILE A 189 19.43 -16.19 0.77
N LYS A 190 20.23 -16.02 1.83
CA LYS A 190 20.40 -14.74 2.52
C LYS A 190 21.85 -14.32 2.48
N PHE A 191 22.12 -13.18 1.87
CA PHE A 191 23.48 -12.63 1.78
C PHE A 191 23.68 -11.50 2.79
N GLY A 192 24.76 -11.58 3.57
CA GLY A 192 25.16 -10.56 4.52
C GLY A 192 24.16 -10.37 5.68
N THR A 193 24.56 -9.54 6.64
CA THR A 193 23.70 -9.14 7.76
C THR A 193 23.73 -7.63 7.92
N TYR A 194 22.61 -6.96 7.66
CA TYR A 194 22.50 -5.51 7.81
C TYR A 194 21.89 -5.15 9.15
N VAL A 195 22.57 -4.27 9.89
CA VAL A 195 22.05 -3.72 11.14
C VAL A 195 21.11 -2.55 10.84
N TYR A 196 19.92 -2.59 11.42
CA TYR A 196 18.94 -1.51 11.40
C TYR A 196 18.38 -1.28 12.80
N ASP A 197 17.88 -0.08 13.05
CA ASP A 197 17.46 0.33 14.39
C ASP A 197 15.95 0.62 14.38
N ASN A 198 15.31 0.82 15.54
CA ASN A 198 13.85 1.09 15.61
C ASN A 198 13.40 2.33 14.79
N HIS A 199 14.34 3.18 14.43
CA HIS A 199 14.09 4.49 13.85
C HIS A 199 14.89 4.70 12.56
N ARG A 200 16.05 4.05 12.42
CA ARG A 200 16.95 4.24 11.28
C ARG A 200 16.85 3.05 10.34
N TYR A 201 16.30 3.33 9.16
CA TYR A 201 16.17 2.39 8.07
C TYR A 201 17.21 2.77 7.02
N PRO A 202 18.41 2.16 7.00
CA PRO A 202 19.42 2.49 5.99
C PRO A 202 18.99 2.01 4.59
N LEU A 203 19.56 2.59 3.54
CA LEU A 203 19.51 2.03 2.19
C LEU A 203 20.58 0.95 2.04
N ILE A 204 20.18 -0.17 1.44
CA ILE A 204 21.08 -1.28 1.11
C ILE A 204 20.85 -1.73 -0.34
N PRO A 205 21.86 -2.35 -0.98
CA PRO A 205 21.69 -2.89 -2.32
C PRO A 205 20.85 -4.17 -2.26
N CYS A 206 19.84 -4.25 -3.11
CA CYS A 206 19.13 -5.49 -3.42
C CYS A 206 19.45 -5.89 -4.87
N PRO A 207 19.61 -7.20 -5.15
CA PRO A 207 19.60 -7.73 -6.50
C PRO A 207 18.44 -7.21 -7.32
N TYR A 208 18.71 -6.92 -8.59
CA TYR A 208 17.72 -6.49 -9.57
C TYR A 208 17.77 -7.36 -10.84
N THR A 209 17.14 -6.93 -11.94
CA THR A 209 16.85 -7.79 -13.09
C THR A 209 18.08 -8.47 -13.69
N ASN A 210 19.22 -7.79 -13.68
CA ASN A 210 20.45 -8.28 -14.33
C ASN A 210 21.48 -8.82 -13.33
N TRP A 211 21.10 -9.01 -12.06
CA TRP A 211 21.96 -9.64 -11.05
C TRP A 211 22.38 -11.05 -11.45
N ILE A 212 21.45 -11.77 -12.11
CA ILE A 212 21.76 -12.95 -12.92
C ILE A 212 21.80 -12.48 -14.37
N PRO A 213 22.88 -12.76 -15.13
CA PRO A 213 22.98 -12.31 -16.52
C PRO A 213 21.78 -12.74 -17.38
N ASN A 214 21.17 -11.79 -18.09
CA ASN A 214 19.93 -11.97 -18.88
C ASN A 214 20.03 -12.98 -20.05
N ILE A 215 21.24 -13.39 -20.38
CA ILE A 215 21.54 -14.33 -21.47
C ILE A 215 21.28 -15.80 -21.09
N ASN A 216 20.69 -16.03 -19.91
CA ASN A 216 20.55 -17.33 -19.29
C ASN A 216 19.08 -17.79 -19.20
N LEU A 217 18.84 -19.10 -19.10
CA LEU A 217 17.52 -19.64 -18.80
C LEU A 217 17.07 -19.33 -17.38
N THR A 218 18.04 -19.28 -16.46
CA THR A 218 17.83 -18.82 -15.10
C THR A 218 17.80 -17.31 -15.06
N LYS A 219 16.83 -16.72 -14.35
CA LYS A 219 16.70 -15.27 -14.21
C LYS A 219 16.39 -14.88 -12.78
N PHE A 220 16.77 -13.67 -12.41
CA PHE A 220 16.33 -13.07 -11.16
C PHE A 220 15.04 -12.28 -11.38
N ILE A 221 14.05 -12.50 -10.52
CA ILE A 221 12.79 -11.76 -10.52
C ILE A 221 12.74 -10.93 -9.24
N PRO A 222 12.92 -9.60 -9.32
CA PRO A 222 12.85 -8.72 -8.16
C PRO A 222 11.48 -8.78 -7.47
N SER A 223 11.45 -8.61 -6.15
CA SER A 223 10.20 -8.56 -5.40
C SER A 223 9.42 -7.28 -5.72
N LYS A 224 8.10 -7.29 -5.49
CA LYS A 224 7.25 -6.10 -5.67
C LYS A 224 7.79 -4.91 -4.88
N TYR A 225 8.24 -5.15 -3.65
CA TYR A 225 8.88 -4.15 -2.80
C TYR A 225 10.08 -3.49 -3.48
N VAL A 226 11.00 -4.30 -4.02
CA VAL A 226 12.21 -3.80 -4.71
C VAL A 226 11.86 -3.07 -6.00
N MET A 227 10.90 -3.54 -6.78
CA MET A 227 10.48 -2.86 -8.02
C MET A 227 9.85 -1.49 -7.75
N GLU A 228 9.00 -1.39 -6.73
CA GLU A 228 8.27 -0.15 -6.44
C GLU A 228 9.13 0.87 -5.67
N ASN A 229 10.03 0.38 -4.80
CA ASN A 229 10.80 1.21 -3.88
C ASN A 229 12.28 1.36 -4.24
N GLY A 230 12.81 0.57 -5.17
CA GLY A 230 14.22 0.61 -5.57
C GLY A 230 14.65 1.94 -6.17
N ILE A 231 15.72 2.52 -5.65
CA ILE A 231 16.43 3.65 -6.25
C ILE A 231 17.44 3.08 -7.25
N GLN A 232 17.24 3.39 -8.53
CA GLN A 232 18.18 3.08 -9.61
C GLN A 232 19.18 4.22 -9.76
N PHE A 233 20.42 3.88 -10.10
CA PHE A 233 21.47 4.84 -10.42
C PHE A 233 21.75 4.83 -11.92
N PRO A 234 21.73 6.01 -12.58
CA PRO A 234 21.87 6.09 -14.03
C PRO A 234 23.24 5.62 -14.54
N ASP A 235 24.25 5.59 -13.66
CA ASP A 235 25.63 5.25 -14.02
C ASP A 235 25.94 3.74 -13.85
N GLU A 236 25.00 2.94 -13.35
CA GLU A 236 25.14 1.49 -13.32
C GLU A 236 24.81 0.91 -14.69
N TYR A 237 25.83 0.66 -15.51
CA TYR A 237 25.69 0.16 -16.89
C TYR A 237 24.88 -1.14 -17.04
N ASN A 238 24.67 -1.86 -15.93
CA ASN A 238 24.15 -3.21 -15.95
C ASN A 238 22.90 -3.42 -15.10
N ASP A 239 22.26 -2.41 -14.47
CA ASP A 239 21.02 -2.57 -13.66
C ASP A 239 21.03 -3.81 -12.74
N ARG A 240 22.18 -4.09 -12.11
CA ARG A 240 22.33 -5.29 -11.27
C ARG A 240 21.74 -5.11 -9.89
N HIS A 241 21.69 -3.87 -9.41
CA HIS A 241 21.24 -3.54 -8.08
C HIS A 241 20.30 -2.36 -8.08
N VAL A 242 19.45 -2.30 -7.07
CA VAL A 242 18.74 -1.10 -6.69
C VAL A 242 18.84 -0.93 -5.19
N PHE A 243 18.81 0.32 -4.73
CA PHE A 243 18.91 0.60 -3.31
C PHE A 243 17.52 0.74 -2.71
N VAL A 244 17.26 -0.01 -1.66
CA VAL A 244 15.97 0.00 -0.95
C VAL A 244 16.17 0.25 0.54
N PRO A 245 15.21 0.92 1.21
CA PRO A 245 15.22 1.01 2.66
C PRO A 245 15.18 -0.39 3.29
N VAL A 246 15.91 -0.59 4.38
CA VAL A 246 15.85 -1.84 5.15
C VAL A 246 14.55 -1.88 5.92
N ILE A 247 13.50 -2.46 5.33
CA ILE A 247 12.23 -2.70 6.03
C ILE A 247 11.95 -4.21 6.04
N PRO A 248 11.81 -4.85 7.22
CA PRO A 248 11.61 -6.28 7.29
C PRO A 248 10.33 -6.72 6.55
N SER A 249 10.48 -7.73 5.68
CA SER A 249 9.40 -8.23 4.82
C SER A 249 8.39 -9.12 5.56
N SER A 250 8.72 -9.58 6.76
CA SER A 250 8.01 -10.62 7.50
C SER A 250 7.83 -10.26 8.98
N ASN A 251 6.90 -10.97 9.64
CA ASN A 251 6.64 -10.85 11.08
C ASN A 251 7.87 -11.16 11.94
N ASP A 252 8.80 -11.95 11.42
CA ASP A 252 10.02 -12.35 12.12
C ASP A 252 11.04 -11.21 12.23
N ASN A 253 10.89 -10.11 11.48
CA ASN A 253 11.76 -8.93 11.49
C ASN A 253 13.25 -9.20 11.18
N ILE A 254 13.59 -10.38 10.64
CA ILE A 254 14.99 -10.82 10.46
C ILE A 254 15.42 -10.92 9.00
N THR A 255 14.53 -10.73 8.03
CA THR A 255 14.88 -10.87 6.62
C THR A 255 14.19 -9.82 5.76
N LEU A 256 14.96 -9.26 4.81
CA LEU A 256 14.45 -8.47 3.70
C LEU A 256 14.59 -9.31 2.43
N TYR A 257 13.47 -9.65 1.78
CA TYR A 257 13.49 -10.38 0.50
C TYR A 257 13.59 -9.41 -0.68
N CYS A 258 14.70 -9.54 -1.42
CA CYS A 258 14.94 -8.75 -2.61
C CYS A 258 14.22 -9.30 -3.84
N GLY A 259 13.95 -10.61 -3.89
CA GLY A 259 13.30 -11.26 -5.03
C GLY A 259 13.48 -12.77 -5.00
N LYS A 260 13.43 -13.39 -6.17
CA LYS A 260 13.56 -14.84 -6.33
C LYS A 260 14.34 -15.22 -7.58
N ILE A 261 15.05 -16.33 -7.51
CA ILE A 261 15.69 -16.99 -8.65
C ILE A 261 14.63 -17.87 -9.31
N TYR A 262 14.33 -17.60 -10.57
CA TYR A 262 13.51 -18.45 -11.42
C TYR A 262 14.40 -19.34 -12.28
N GLN A 263 14.15 -20.64 -12.21
CA GLN A 263 14.92 -21.68 -12.90
C GLN A 263 13.90 -22.65 -13.54
N PRO A 264 13.84 -22.78 -14.88
CA PRO A 264 12.95 -23.72 -15.55
C PRO A 264 13.02 -25.14 -14.96
N ASN A 265 11.86 -25.70 -14.60
CA ASN A 265 11.72 -27.04 -14.02
C ASN A 265 12.33 -27.26 -12.63
N PHE A 266 12.83 -26.19 -12.00
CA PHE A 266 13.29 -26.22 -10.62
C PHE A 266 12.44 -25.28 -9.77
N LYS A 267 12.45 -25.52 -8.47
CA LYS A 267 11.75 -24.66 -7.52
C LYS A 267 12.37 -23.26 -7.54
N GLU A 268 11.52 -22.25 -7.44
CA GLU A 268 11.98 -20.88 -7.22
C GLU A 268 12.61 -20.75 -5.82
N ILE A 269 13.63 -19.91 -5.72
CA ILE A 269 14.38 -19.72 -4.47
C ILE A 269 14.35 -18.24 -4.11
N ASN A 270 13.87 -17.89 -2.91
CA ASN A 270 13.88 -16.50 -2.49
C ASN A 270 15.32 -16.08 -2.17
N VAL A 271 15.63 -14.84 -2.50
CA VAL A 271 16.91 -14.22 -2.22
C VAL A 271 16.66 -12.97 -1.41
N GLY A 272 17.41 -12.82 -0.32
CA GLY A 272 17.31 -11.67 0.57
C GLY A 272 18.61 -11.38 1.29
N VAL A 273 18.49 -10.56 2.32
CA VAL A 273 19.56 -10.26 3.26
C VAL A 273 19.06 -10.49 4.68
N LYS A 274 19.96 -10.87 5.59
CA LYS A 274 19.64 -10.99 7.01
C LYS A 274 19.61 -9.60 7.64
N LEU A 275 18.66 -9.38 8.53
CA LEU A 275 18.53 -8.15 9.28
C LEU A 275 18.84 -8.42 10.74
N LYS A 276 19.64 -7.54 11.35
CA LYS A 276 19.92 -7.56 12.77
C LYS A 276 19.40 -6.27 13.38
N PHE A 277 18.52 -6.41 14.35
CA PHE A 277 18.02 -5.26 15.10
C PHE A 277 19.13 -4.69 16.00
N GLY A 278 19.49 -3.43 15.80
CA GLY A 278 20.40 -2.66 16.63
C GLY A 278 19.69 -2.20 17.91
N SER A 279 20.35 -2.37 19.06
CA SER A 279 19.80 -1.98 20.37
C SER A 279 19.84 -0.47 20.63
N GLN A 280 20.29 0.35 19.66
CA GLN A 280 20.40 1.79 19.85
C GLN A 280 19.01 2.43 19.84
N SER A 281 18.60 2.93 21.00
CA SER A 281 17.38 3.73 21.13
C SER A 281 17.67 5.16 20.66
N THR A 282 17.71 5.38 19.36
CA THR A 282 17.68 6.74 18.80
C THR A 282 16.25 7.28 18.89
N SER A 283 16.03 8.53 19.27
CA SER A 283 14.71 9.16 19.09
C SER A 283 14.45 9.43 17.61
N TYR A 284 13.17 9.48 17.21
CA TYR A 284 12.79 10.03 15.90
C TYR A 284 13.25 11.48 15.77
N ASP A 285 13.67 11.85 14.56
CA ASP A 285 13.88 13.25 14.21
C ASP A 285 12.53 13.99 14.19
N LYS A 286 12.59 15.29 14.44
CA LYS A 286 11.41 16.14 14.32
C LYS A 286 11.04 16.29 12.84
N ILE A 287 9.84 15.82 12.51
CA ILE A 287 9.20 16.05 11.22
C ILE A 287 8.01 16.98 11.39
N GLU A 288 7.95 17.99 10.52
CA GLU A 288 6.84 18.93 10.47
C GLU A 288 6.13 18.80 9.13
N THR A 289 4.83 18.54 9.16
CA THR A 289 4.02 18.47 7.95
C THR A 289 3.49 19.86 7.62
N THR A 290 3.81 20.40 6.45
CA THR A 290 3.38 21.71 5.96
C THR A 290 2.17 21.57 5.04
N ARG A 291 1.65 22.68 4.49
CA ARG A 291 0.58 22.62 3.49
C ARG A 291 1.02 22.03 2.16
N THR A 292 2.31 22.16 1.82
CA THR A 292 2.89 21.78 0.54
C THR A 292 3.72 20.50 0.61
N GLY A 293 4.03 20.00 1.80
CA GLY A 293 4.80 18.79 1.95
C GLY A 293 5.25 18.54 3.37
N VAL A 294 6.49 18.09 3.51
CA VAL A 294 7.07 17.66 4.78
C VAL A 294 8.43 18.31 4.94
N LYS A 295 8.71 18.80 6.15
CA LYS A 295 10.00 19.31 6.57
C LYS A 295 10.69 18.32 7.49
N CYS A 296 11.98 18.17 7.30
CA CYS A 296 12.84 17.34 8.11
C CYS A 296 14.03 18.15 8.60
N LEU A 297 14.30 18.15 9.91
CA LEU A 297 15.38 18.97 10.49
C LEU A 297 15.30 20.47 10.07
N ASN A 298 14.08 20.98 9.90
CA ASN A 298 13.74 22.32 9.39
C ASN A 298 13.98 22.55 7.88
N GLU A 299 14.48 21.56 7.14
CA GLU A 299 14.63 21.62 5.67
C GLU A 299 13.39 21.06 4.97
N GLU A 300 12.96 21.70 3.88
CA GLU A 300 11.82 21.22 3.08
C GLU A 300 12.24 20.06 2.17
N ILE A 301 11.51 18.94 2.26
CA ILE A 301 11.79 17.76 1.45
C ILE A 301 11.34 18.02 0.02
N ASN A 302 12.31 18.23 -0.85
CA ASN A 302 12.11 18.35 -2.29
C ASN A 302 12.54 17.07 -3.04
N PRO A 303 11.68 16.48 -3.90
CA PRO A 303 12.02 15.35 -4.76
C PRO A 303 13.23 15.54 -5.68
N ILE A 304 13.66 16.79 -5.94
CA ILE A 304 14.87 17.09 -6.71
C ILE A 304 16.12 16.66 -5.95
N ASN A 305 16.22 17.03 -4.67
CA ASN A 305 17.42 16.84 -3.83
C ASN A 305 17.33 15.60 -2.93
N HIS A 306 16.14 15.05 -2.74
CA HIS A 306 15.89 13.98 -1.78
C HIS A 306 15.24 12.75 -2.42
N TYR A 307 15.56 11.59 -1.87
CA TYR A 307 14.72 10.39 -1.97
C TYR A 307 13.93 10.28 -0.67
N SER A 308 12.61 10.24 -0.77
CA SER A 308 11.71 10.11 0.37
C SER A 308 10.85 8.86 0.26
N PHE A 309 10.62 8.23 1.42
CA PHE A 309 9.75 7.08 1.57
C PHE A 309 8.78 7.33 2.70
N SER A 310 7.57 6.79 2.57
CA SER A 310 6.61 6.80 3.67
C SER A 310 6.29 5.37 4.05
N TYR A 311 6.47 5.05 5.33
CA TYR A 311 6.34 3.73 5.90
C TYR A 311 5.27 3.71 6.99
N THR A 312 4.27 2.83 6.85
CA THR A 312 3.22 2.59 7.83
C THR A 312 3.50 1.26 8.56
N PRO A 313 3.92 1.28 9.84
CA PRO A 313 4.16 0.07 10.62
C PRO A 313 2.86 -0.60 11.10
N ASP A 314 2.94 -1.90 11.44
CA ASP A 314 1.78 -2.76 11.79
C ASP A 314 0.94 -2.23 12.95
N ASN A 315 1.58 -1.67 13.97
CA ASN A 315 0.91 -1.22 15.18
C ASN A 315 0.00 0.00 14.97
N ILE A 316 0.14 0.66 13.81
CA ILE A 316 -0.62 1.87 13.49
C ILE A 316 -1.92 1.51 12.81
N ASN A 317 -1.94 0.53 11.92
CA ASN A 317 -3.15 0.22 11.17
C ASN A 317 -4.27 -0.31 12.09
N TYR A 318 -5.48 0.23 11.99
CA TYR A 318 -6.61 -0.23 12.82
C TYR A 318 -7.12 -1.60 12.40
N ASP A 319 -6.95 -1.98 11.14
CA ASP A 319 -7.35 -3.29 10.59
C ASP A 319 -6.28 -4.38 10.80
N GLY A 320 -5.13 -4.00 11.37
CA GLY A 320 -4.00 -4.87 11.67
C GLY A 320 -3.26 -5.40 10.45
N ASN A 321 -3.57 -4.95 9.22
CA ASN A 321 -3.04 -5.53 8.00
C ASN A 321 -2.29 -4.51 7.12
N SER A 322 -1.16 -5.00 6.62
CA SER A 322 -0.21 -4.38 5.69
C SER A 322 0.69 -3.27 6.25
N ARG A 323 1.92 -3.66 6.63
CA ARG A 323 3.09 -2.81 6.44
C ARG A 323 3.05 -2.30 5.02
N GLU A 324 3.05 -0.98 4.87
CA GLU A 324 3.14 -0.36 3.55
C GLU A 324 4.33 0.57 3.54
N ILE A 325 5.21 0.37 2.56
CA ILE A 325 6.24 1.33 2.22
C ILE A 325 6.11 1.64 0.74
N LYS A 326 6.10 2.93 0.46
CA LYS A 326 6.15 3.48 -0.89
C LYS A 326 7.12 4.64 -0.96
N LYS A 327 7.69 4.87 -2.14
CA LYS A 327 8.29 6.17 -2.47
C LYS A 327 7.25 7.26 -2.23
N PHE A 328 7.66 8.29 -1.51
CA PHE A 328 6.80 9.37 -1.09
C PHE A 328 7.04 10.61 -1.95
N ASN A 329 5.99 11.09 -2.59
CA ASN A 329 5.96 12.37 -3.27
C ASN A 329 4.96 13.30 -2.57
N PRO A 330 5.41 14.33 -1.85
CA PRO A 330 4.54 15.22 -1.08
C PRO A 330 3.51 15.98 -1.94
N GLU A 331 3.72 16.10 -3.25
CA GLU A 331 2.77 16.77 -4.16
C GLU A 331 1.60 15.88 -4.59
N LYS A 332 1.76 14.55 -4.48
CA LYS A 332 0.81 13.57 -5.02
C LYS A 332 0.22 12.66 -3.96
N ASP A 333 1.01 12.34 -2.93
CA ASP A 333 0.67 11.36 -1.92
C ASP A 333 0.00 12.00 -0.71
N ASN A 334 -1.02 11.31 -0.19
CA ASN A 334 -1.59 11.62 1.12
C ASN A 334 -0.61 11.23 2.24
N ILE A 335 -0.65 12.00 3.32
CA ILE A 335 0.11 11.76 4.55
C ILE A 335 -0.83 11.15 5.59
N TYR A 336 -0.33 10.18 6.37
CA TYR A 336 -1.11 9.55 7.43
C TYR A 336 -0.50 9.79 8.81
N SER A 337 -1.36 9.97 9.83
CA SER A 337 -0.95 10.05 11.22
C SER A 337 -0.20 8.79 11.66
N GLY A 338 0.90 8.99 12.37
CA GLY A 338 1.77 7.92 12.87
C GLY A 338 2.72 7.36 11.82
N GLN A 339 2.54 7.67 10.53
CA GLN A 339 3.42 7.21 9.47
C GLN A 339 4.85 7.70 9.69
N ILE A 340 5.83 6.89 9.32
CA ILE A 340 7.25 7.25 9.37
C ILE A 340 7.65 7.77 7.99
N ILE A 341 8.17 8.99 7.93
CA ILE A 341 8.79 9.54 6.72
C ILE A 341 10.29 9.36 6.84
N ILE A 342 10.90 8.74 5.82
CA ILE A 342 12.34 8.43 5.76
C ILE A 342 12.91 9.20 4.59
N VAL A 343 13.99 9.95 4.82
CA VAL A 343 14.58 10.84 3.81
C VAL A 343 16.07 10.57 3.66
N TYR A 344 16.51 10.46 2.42
CA TYR A 344 17.90 10.38 2.04
C TYR A 344 18.26 11.55 1.13
N GLU A 345 19.38 12.17 1.41
CA GLU A 345 19.94 13.20 0.53
C GLU A 345 20.60 12.55 -0.68
N LYS A 346 20.20 12.95 -1.90
CA LYS A 346 20.71 12.32 -3.13
C LYS A 346 22.22 12.49 -3.29
N ALA A 347 22.78 13.62 -2.87
CA ALA A 347 24.22 13.88 -2.94
C ALA A 347 25.00 12.89 -2.06
N THR A 348 24.60 12.73 -0.80
CA THR A 348 25.19 11.77 0.13
C THR A 348 25.09 10.32 -0.36
N VAL A 349 23.94 9.95 -0.93
CA VAL A 349 23.75 8.62 -1.53
C VAL A 349 24.72 8.40 -2.70
N ARG A 350 24.83 9.37 -3.62
CA ARG A 350 25.75 9.29 -4.78
C ARG A 350 27.21 9.21 -4.34
N LEU A 351 27.63 10.03 -3.38
CA LEU A 351 29.01 10.03 -2.87
C LEU A 351 29.37 8.69 -2.23
N THR A 352 28.47 8.15 -1.38
CA THR A 352 28.69 6.86 -0.72
C THR A 352 28.82 5.73 -1.73
N ILE A 353 28.09 5.78 -2.85
CA ILE A 353 28.18 4.78 -3.91
C ILE A 353 29.44 4.98 -4.76
N SER A 354 29.74 6.22 -5.17
CA SER A 354 30.89 6.52 -6.04
C SER A 354 32.22 6.10 -5.44
N ASP A 355 32.37 6.18 -4.11
CA ASP A 355 33.58 5.74 -3.39
C ASP A 355 33.87 4.24 -3.53
N TYR A 356 32.89 3.47 -3.99
CA TYR A 356 32.98 2.02 -4.16
C TYR A 356 32.60 1.58 -5.57
N THR A 357 32.46 2.51 -6.51
CA THR A 357 32.15 2.21 -7.91
C THR A 357 33.43 2.25 -8.75
N SER A 358 33.64 1.21 -9.56
CA SER A 358 34.71 1.17 -10.55
C SER A 358 34.12 0.72 -11.88
N ASN A 359 34.42 1.43 -12.97
CA ASN A 359 33.86 1.18 -14.31
C ASN A 359 32.31 1.14 -14.32
N GLY A 360 31.67 1.94 -13.47
CA GLY A 360 30.21 1.98 -13.34
C GLY A 360 29.60 0.75 -12.67
N GLU A 361 30.39 -0.09 -11.98
CA GLU A 361 29.89 -1.20 -11.16
C GLU A 361 30.34 -1.08 -9.70
N LEU A 362 29.50 -1.54 -8.77
CA LEU A 362 29.85 -1.68 -7.36
C LEU A 362 30.97 -2.73 -7.19
N THR A 363 32.04 -2.33 -6.51
CA THR A 363 33.18 -3.19 -6.19
C THR A 363 32.84 -4.21 -5.11
N ASP A 364 33.59 -5.31 -5.03
CA ASP A 364 33.40 -6.34 -3.97
C ASP A 364 33.51 -5.72 -2.56
N LYS A 365 34.39 -4.73 -2.40
CA LYS A 365 34.59 -3.96 -1.17
C LYS A 365 33.30 -3.33 -0.64
N PHE A 366 32.34 -2.97 -1.50
CA PHE A 366 31.05 -2.45 -1.06
C PHE A 366 30.29 -3.51 -0.27
N PHE A 367 30.19 -4.72 -0.84
CA PHE A 367 29.43 -5.84 -0.30
C PHE A 367 30.15 -6.50 0.88
N ASP A 368 31.46 -6.71 0.79
CA ASP A 368 32.28 -7.30 1.85
C ASP A 368 32.24 -6.47 3.14
N LYS A 369 32.20 -5.14 2.99
CA LYS A 369 32.08 -4.21 4.12
C LYS A 369 30.63 -3.90 4.50
N GLN A 370 29.66 -4.57 3.87
CA GLN A 370 28.22 -4.38 4.06
C GLN A 370 27.85 -2.89 4.10
N LYS A 371 28.39 -2.12 3.13
CA LYS A 371 28.17 -0.69 3.07
C LYS A 371 26.69 -0.40 2.87
N LYS A 372 26.24 0.66 3.53
CA LYS A 372 24.86 1.12 3.59
C LYS A 372 24.83 2.64 3.64
N VAL A 373 23.72 3.24 3.22
CA VAL A 373 23.53 4.70 3.29
C VAL A 373 22.52 5.00 4.37
N GLU A 374 22.93 5.72 5.40
CA GLU A 374 22.03 6.12 6.47
C GLU A 374 21.06 7.21 6.00
N PRO A 375 19.81 7.24 6.53
CA PRO A 375 18.90 8.34 6.25
C PRO A 375 19.46 9.64 6.81
N MET A 376 19.25 10.74 6.07
CA MET A 376 19.52 12.09 6.56
C MET A 376 18.61 12.38 7.75
N CYS A 377 17.37 11.90 7.69
CA CYS A 377 16.43 11.98 8.80
C CYS A 377 15.30 10.94 8.68
N ASN A 378 14.67 10.65 9.80
CA ASN A 378 13.44 9.86 9.89
C ASN A 378 12.54 10.41 11.00
N GLY A 379 11.23 10.44 10.78
CA GLY A 379 10.33 10.96 11.81
C GLY A 379 8.90 10.50 11.67
N ILE A 380 8.21 10.48 12.79
CA ILE A 380 6.80 10.15 12.86
C ILE A 380 5.97 11.39 12.56
N VAL A 381 5.01 11.23 11.66
CA VAL A 381 3.93 12.20 11.43
C VAL A 381 3.07 12.30 12.69
N SER A 382 3.14 13.44 13.36
CA SER A 382 2.43 13.71 14.60
C SER A 382 0.92 13.89 14.39
N ASP A 383 0.12 13.54 15.40
CA ASP A 383 -1.33 13.78 15.38
C ASP A 383 -1.64 15.28 15.27
N LYS A 384 -2.66 15.62 14.47
CA LYS A 384 -3.22 16.97 14.29
C LYS A 384 -4.64 17.04 14.84
N GLU A 385 -5.04 18.23 15.29
CA GLU A 385 -6.43 18.48 15.68
C GLU A 385 -7.36 18.21 14.48
N ALA A 386 -8.37 17.38 14.69
CA ALA A 386 -9.35 17.02 13.69
C ALA A 386 -10.74 16.89 14.30
N THR A 387 -11.76 17.07 13.47
CA THR A 387 -13.16 16.88 13.83
C THR A 387 -13.75 15.77 12.98
N LEU A 388 -14.61 14.92 13.54
CA LEU A 388 -15.32 13.91 12.76
C LEU A 388 -16.48 14.51 11.97
N HIS A 389 -16.55 14.18 10.69
CA HIS A 389 -17.58 14.61 9.74
C HIS A 389 -18.39 13.42 9.24
N LEU A 390 -19.68 13.63 8.97
CA LEU A 390 -20.51 12.64 8.30
C LEU A 390 -19.98 12.42 6.87
N LYS A 391 -19.89 11.15 6.48
CA LYS A 391 -19.56 10.71 5.12
C LYS A 391 -20.73 9.92 4.56
N ILE A 392 -21.25 10.32 3.40
CA ILE A 392 -22.31 9.60 2.69
C ILE A 392 -21.82 9.28 1.28
N ASN A 393 -21.81 8.00 0.90
CA ASN A 393 -21.37 7.51 -0.40
C ASN A 393 -20.00 8.08 -0.82
N GLY A 394 -19.06 8.15 0.12
CA GLY A 394 -17.71 8.69 -0.10
C GLY A 394 -17.59 10.21 0.04
N LYS A 395 -18.68 10.98 -0.02
CA LYS A 395 -18.66 12.44 0.10
C LYS A 395 -18.72 12.87 1.57
N ILE A 396 -17.79 13.74 1.96
CA ILE A 396 -17.74 14.36 3.29
C ILE A 396 -18.70 15.55 3.31
N PHE A 397 -19.53 15.63 4.35
CA PHE A 397 -20.49 16.71 4.54
C PHE A 397 -19.96 17.75 5.52
N ASN A 398 -20.10 19.01 5.15
CA ASN A 398 -19.87 20.14 6.05
C ASN A 398 -21.12 20.39 6.88
N TYR A 399 -20.90 20.89 8.09
CA TYR A 399 -21.98 21.20 9.01
C TYR A 399 -22.35 22.68 8.92
N ASN A 400 -23.64 22.96 8.73
CA ASN A 400 -24.16 24.29 9.00
C ASN A 400 -24.42 24.40 10.49
N LYS A 401 -24.01 25.49 11.14
CA LYS A 401 -24.28 25.72 12.56
C LYS A 401 -25.51 26.60 12.71
N THR A 402 -26.44 26.20 13.56
CA THR A 402 -27.52 27.09 14.03
C THR A 402 -26.97 28.19 14.92
N ALA A 403 -27.79 29.19 15.25
CA ALA A 403 -27.46 30.21 16.25
C ALA A 403 -27.14 29.59 17.64
N SER A 404 -27.76 28.44 17.96
CA SER A 404 -27.48 27.66 19.17
C SER A 404 -26.24 26.75 19.07
N GLY A 405 -25.52 26.78 17.94
CA GLY A 405 -24.31 25.98 17.71
C GLY A 405 -24.56 24.52 17.29
N ILE A 406 -25.81 24.12 17.08
CA ILE A 406 -26.17 22.76 16.64
C ILE A 406 -25.74 22.59 15.19
N LYS A 407 -25.05 21.49 14.90
CA LYS A 407 -24.60 21.12 13.55
C LYS A 407 -25.76 20.47 12.79
N LEU A 408 -26.09 20.99 11.62
CA LEU A 408 -27.13 20.50 10.74
C LEU A 408 -26.54 19.94 9.44
N VAL A 409 -27.09 18.82 8.97
CA VAL A 409 -26.85 18.26 7.65
C VAL A 409 -28.20 18.06 6.96
N LYS A 410 -28.38 18.63 5.78
CA LYS A 410 -29.58 18.44 4.96
C LYS A 410 -29.34 17.38 3.88
N ILE A 411 -30.28 16.47 3.71
CA ILE A 411 -30.25 15.44 2.66
C ILE A 411 -31.50 15.50 1.78
N SER A 412 -31.30 15.40 0.47
CA SER A 412 -32.38 15.35 -0.51
C SER A 412 -32.91 13.92 -0.63
N THR A 413 -34.15 13.66 -0.23
CA THR A 413 -34.77 12.32 -0.41
C THR A 413 -35.01 11.98 -1.87
N GLU A 414 -35.37 12.97 -2.69
CA GLU A 414 -35.66 12.79 -4.12
C GLU A 414 -34.46 12.19 -4.87
N LEU A 415 -33.23 12.62 -4.55
CA LEU A 415 -32.01 12.11 -5.19
C LEU A 415 -31.67 10.67 -4.78
N TYR A 416 -32.20 10.20 -3.65
CA TYR A 416 -31.81 8.95 -3.01
C TYR A 416 -32.97 7.98 -2.79
N GLU A 417 -34.12 8.24 -3.38
CA GLU A 417 -35.29 7.38 -3.25
C GLU A 417 -34.97 5.96 -3.76
N ASN A 418 -35.30 4.96 -2.94
CA ASN A 418 -35.03 3.55 -3.15
C ASN A 418 -33.53 3.20 -3.25
N LYS A 419 -32.65 4.03 -2.65
CA LYS A 419 -31.21 3.75 -2.56
C LYS A 419 -30.81 3.44 -1.13
N ILE A 420 -29.85 2.53 -1.01
CA ILE A 420 -29.12 2.30 0.22
C ILE A 420 -27.95 3.29 0.24
N LEU A 421 -27.97 4.21 1.20
CA LEU A 421 -26.86 5.12 1.44
C LEU A 421 -25.81 4.44 2.29
N HIS A 422 -24.58 4.39 1.82
CA HIS A 422 -23.43 4.00 2.64
C HIS A 422 -23.02 5.19 3.48
N VAL A 423 -23.12 5.05 4.80
CA VAL A 423 -22.85 6.13 5.73
C VAL A 423 -21.70 5.77 6.65
N GLY A 424 -20.97 6.79 7.10
CA GLY A 424 -19.89 6.61 8.04
C GLY A 424 -19.40 7.96 8.55
N CYS A 425 -18.27 7.91 9.22
CA CYS A 425 -17.61 9.08 9.77
C CYS A 425 -16.21 9.20 9.19
N HIS A 426 -15.75 10.43 9.04
CA HIS A 426 -14.46 10.75 8.45
C HIS A 426 -13.80 11.86 9.25
N ALA A 427 -12.55 11.68 9.68
CA ALA A 427 -11.83 12.73 10.40
C ALA A 427 -11.29 13.77 9.40
N VAL A 428 -11.66 15.03 9.62
CA VAL A 428 -11.20 16.19 8.84
C VAL A 428 -10.31 17.03 9.74
N VAL A 429 -9.10 17.34 9.27
CA VAL A 429 -8.14 18.14 10.05
C VAL A 429 -8.60 19.61 10.11
N ASP A 430 -8.54 20.21 11.30
CA ASP A 430 -9.16 21.52 11.60
C ASP A 430 -8.42 22.71 10.96
N ASP A 431 -7.13 22.60 10.62
CA ASP A 431 -6.23 23.72 10.28
C ASP A 431 -6.22 24.16 8.78
N ASN A 432 -7.28 23.84 8.01
CA ASN A 432 -7.32 24.01 6.55
C ASN A 432 -6.06 23.46 5.87
N SER A 433 -5.54 22.36 6.40
CA SER A 433 -4.43 21.64 5.83
C SER A 433 -4.88 21.01 4.52
N GLY A 434 -4.08 21.19 3.47
CA GLY A 434 -4.50 20.94 2.08
C GLY A 434 -4.90 19.48 1.79
N LYS A 435 -5.12 19.18 0.51
CA LYS A 435 -5.59 17.86 0.05
C LYS A 435 -4.78 16.67 0.59
N ILE A 436 -3.49 16.85 0.85
CA ILE A 436 -2.60 15.79 1.37
C ILE A 436 -3.05 15.22 2.73
N TYR A 437 -3.93 15.91 3.45
CA TYR A 437 -4.48 15.48 4.75
C TYR A 437 -5.92 14.95 4.66
N GLU A 438 -6.47 14.79 3.46
CA GLU A 438 -7.86 14.35 3.26
C GLU A 438 -8.13 13.03 3.98
N ASP A 439 -7.19 12.08 3.96
CA ASP A 439 -7.29 10.77 4.62
C ASP A 439 -6.38 10.61 5.84
N PHE A 440 -5.99 11.72 6.49
CA PHE A 440 -4.90 11.75 7.46
C PHE A 440 -4.99 10.67 8.56
N TYR A 441 -6.19 10.39 9.07
CA TYR A 441 -6.39 9.40 10.12
C TYR A 441 -6.96 8.06 9.64
N LEU A 442 -7.19 7.90 8.33
CA LEU A 442 -7.91 6.76 7.76
C LEU A 442 -7.26 5.42 8.08
N LYS A 443 -5.92 5.37 8.11
CA LYS A 443 -5.17 4.14 8.44
C LYS A 443 -5.14 3.86 9.94
N ARG A 444 -5.20 4.87 10.80
CA ARG A 444 -4.89 4.71 12.23
C ARG A 444 -6.09 4.42 13.10
N TYR A 445 -7.23 5.00 12.77
CA TYR A 445 -8.44 4.94 13.58
C TYR A 445 -9.64 4.51 12.75
N LYS A 446 -10.50 3.72 13.37
CA LYS A 446 -11.81 3.38 12.82
C LYS A 446 -12.85 4.35 13.36
N PHE A 447 -13.58 4.99 12.46
CA PHE A 447 -14.67 5.88 12.83
C PHE A 447 -16.01 5.23 12.58
N VAL A 448 -16.96 5.53 13.44
CA VAL A 448 -18.26 4.86 13.47
C VAL A 448 -19.35 5.90 13.64
N LEU A 449 -20.41 5.75 12.85
CA LEU A 449 -21.60 6.57 12.93
C LEU A 449 -22.61 5.90 13.86
N PHE A 450 -23.18 6.69 14.76
CA PHE A 450 -24.25 6.28 15.64
C PHE A 450 -25.49 7.12 15.44
N LYS A 451 -26.63 6.50 15.61
CA LYS A 451 -27.90 7.21 15.72
C LYS A 451 -28.21 7.55 17.17
N GLY A 452 -28.51 8.83 17.41
CA GLY A 452 -28.78 9.40 18.72
C GLY A 452 -27.72 10.40 19.18
N LYS A 453 -27.99 11.03 20.32
CA LYS A 453 -27.11 11.99 21.00
C LYS A 453 -25.87 11.30 21.57
N LEU A 454 -24.81 12.08 21.70
CA LEU A 454 -23.51 11.68 22.23
C LEU A 454 -23.59 11.17 23.67
N SER A 455 -24.52 11.71 24.46
CA SER A 455 -24.81 11.31 25.85
C SER A 455 -25.46 9.94 25.98
N ASN A 456 -26.22 9.50 24.98
CA ASN A 456 -27.08 8.32 25.06
C ASN A 456 -26.51 7.17 24.23
N PHE A 457 -25.27 6.79 24.54
CA PHE A 457 -24.53 5.81 23.74
C PHE A 457 -25.03 4.38 23.94
N SER A 458 -25.44 3.73 22.86
CA SER A 458 -25.59 2.28 22.79
C SER A 458 -24.86 1.72 21.56
N SER A 459 -24.09 0.65 21.74
CA SER A 459 -23.43 -0.06 20.65
C SER A 459 -24.40 -0.64 19.63
N SER A 460 -25.66 -0.87 20.03
CA SER A 460 -26.74 -1.31 19.12
C SER A 460 -27.09 -0.29 18.04
N ASN A 461 -26.71 0.97 18.21
CA ASN A 461 -27.10 2.07 17.32
C ASN A 461 -26.06 2.40 16.26
N LYS A 462 -25.07 1.52 16.07
CA LYS A 462 -24.04 1.67 15.04
C LYS A 462 -24.66 1.52 13.65
N LEU A 463 -24.31 2.43 12.75
CA LEU A 463 -24.80 2.43 11.37
C LEU A 463 -23.64 2.44 10.37
N ASP A 464 -23.76 1.59 9.37
CA ASP A 464 -22.94 1.54 8.15
C ASP A 464 -23.76 1.89 6.90
N LYS A 465 -25.09 1.82 7.01
CA LYS A 465 -26.02 2.12 5.93
C LYS A 465 -27.31 2.76 6.43
N ILE A 466 -27.91 3.60 5.60
CA ILE A 466 -29.27 4.14 5.78
C ILE A 466 -30.07 3.74 4.53
N ASN A 467 -31.14 2.98 4.73
CA ASN A 467 -32.05 2.65 3.64
C ASN A 467 -33.06 3.79 3.48
N ILE A 468 -33.12 4.42 2.30
CA ILE A 468 -34.14 5.42 1.97
C ILE A 468 -35.15 4.75 1.05
N SER A 469 -35.99 3.87 1.60
CA SER A 469 -37.17 3.39 0.89
C SER A 469 -38.37 4.28 1.21
N SER A 470 -39.28 4.43 0.27
CA SER A 470 -40.55 5.16 0.46
C SER A 470 -41.42 4.54 1.57
N THR A 471 -41.20 3.27 1.88
CA THR A 471 -41.88 2.52 2.95
C THR A 471 -41.22 2.66 4.32
N MET A 472 -40.02 3.24 4.41
CA MET A 472 -39.29 3.32 5.66
C MET A 472 -39.84 4.47 6.53
N ASN A 473 -40.00 4.18 7.82
CA ASN A 473 -40.38 5.20 8.79
C ASN A 473 -39.31 6.30 8.79
N GLN A 474 -39.73 7.56 8.58
CA GLN A 474 -38.84 8.72 8.57
C GLN A 474 -38.06 8.87 9.88
N LYS A 475 -38.60 8.34 10.99
CA LYS A 475 -37.91 8.22 12.28
C LYS A 475 -36.62 7.44 12.21
N ASN A 476 -36.45 6.57 11.20
CA ASN A 476 -35.25 5.79 10.98
C ASN A 476 -34.17 6.55 10.18
N ILE A 477 -34.54 7.63 9.50
CA ILE A 477 -33.63 8.44 8.67
C ILE A 477 -33.24 9.72 9.39
N TYR A 478 -34.19 10.50 9.90
CA TYR A 478 -33.91 11.80 10.50
C TYR A 478 -33.71 11.73 12.02
N GLY A 479 -33.14 12.80 12.57
CA GLY A 479 -32.87 12.92 14.00
C GLY A 479 -31.41 13.22 14.32
N TYR A 480 -31.04 13.03 15.59
CA TYR A 480 -29.68 13.16 16.06
C TYR A 480 -28.79 12.01 15.60
N TYR A 481 -27.56 12.35 15.23
CA TYR A 481 -26.49 11.43 14.90
C TYR A 481 -25.20 11.88 15.58
N SER A 482 -24.32 10.93 15.84
CA SER A 482 -22.99 11.21 16.36
C SER A 482 -21.92 10.40 15.64
N CYS A 483 -20.80 11.05 15.37
CA CYS A 483 -19.59 10.41 14.89
C CYS A 483 -18.59 10.25 16.03
N ARG A 484 -18.07 9.03 16.18
CA ARG A 484 -17.11 8.69 17.23
C ARG A 484 -15.99 7.80 16.71
N MET A 485 -14.93 7.69 17.51
CA MET A 485 -13.91 6.67 17.33
C MET A 485 -14.42 5.32 17.87
N ASP A 486 -14.01 4.24 17.22
CA ASP A 486 -14.24 2.89 17.75
C ASP A 486 -13.39 2.67 19.02
N LYS A 487 -13.92 1.95 20.01
CA LYS A 487 -13.40 1.93 21.41
C LYS A 487 -11.96 1.47 21.58
N ASN A 488 -11.38 0.83 20.56
CA ASN A 488 -10.06 0.20 20.67
C ASN A 488 -8.90 1.21 20.72
N LYS A 489 -9.08 2.45 20.24
CA LYS A 489 -8.06 3.50 20.26
C LYS A 489 -8.71 4.88 20.37
N ASN A 490 -8.39 5.63 21.43
CA ASN A 490 -8.83 7.01 21.61
C ASN A 490 -7.68 7.98 21.31
N SER A 491 -7.96 9.08 20.62
CA SER A 491 -7.03 10.22 20.48
C SER A 491 -7.69 11.49 20.98
N SER A 492 -7.01 12.21 21.88
CA SER A 492 -7.49 13.51 22.37
C SER A 492 -7.47 14.60 21.29
N LYS A 493 -6.80 14.34 20.16
CA LYS A 493 -6.70 15.25 19.00
C LYS A 493 -7.88 15.13 18.04
N ILE A 494 -8.74 14.12 18.20
CA ILE A 494 -9.88 13.88 17.32
C ILE A 494 -11.17 14.18 18.09
N LYS A 495 -11.84 15.27 17.72
CA LYS A 495 -13.11 15.69 18.31
C LYS A 495 -14.25 14.90 17.69
N GLU A 496 -14.99 14.23 18.57
CA GLU A 496 -16.29 13.65 18.21
C GLU A 496 -17.26 14.75 17.75
N SER A 497 -18.27 14.37 16.98
CA SER A 497 -19.29 15.31 16.54
C SER A 497 -20.68 14.76 16.78
N GLU A 498 -21.58 15.65 17.17
CA GLU A 498 -23.02 15.43 17.19
C GLU A 498 -23.65 16.41 16.19
N PHE A 499 -24.61 15.92 15.42
CA PHE A 499 -25.31 16.70 14.41
C PHE A 499 -26.73 16.17 14.19
N VAL A 500 -27.58 16.98 13.57
CA VAL A 500 -28.94 16.60 13.20
C VAL A 500 -29.02 16.42 11.69
N LEU A 501 -29.56 15.28 11.27
CA LEU A 501 -29.88 14.99 9.88
C LEU A 501 -31.32 15.42 9.59
N LEU A 502 -31.49 16.36 8.66
CA LEU A 502 -32.78 16.92 8.24
C LEU A 502 -33.01 16.67 6.74
N PRO A 503 -34.26 16.67 6.28
CA PRO A 503 -34.54 16.71 4.86
C PRO A 503 -34.24 18.09 4.27
N GLU A 504 -33.89 18.15 2.99
CA GLU A 504 -33.70 19.43 2.28
C GLU A 504 -35.02 20.16 2.03
N LYS A 505 -36.11 19.41 1.82
CA LYS A 505 -37.48 19.90 1.68
C LYS A 505 -38.37 19.24 2.72
N GLN A 506 -39.49 19.88 3.09
CA GLN A 506 -40.46 19.28 4.01
C GLN A 506 -40.92 17.91 3.50
N VAL A 507 -40.81 16.88 4.34
CA VAL A 507 -41.25 15.53 3.98
C VAL A 507 -42.70 15.35 4.35
N ILE A 508 -43.51 14.95 3.37
CA ILE A 508 -44.91 14.59 3.58
C ILE A 508 -44.96 13.10 3.90
N TRP A 509 -45.35 12.75 5.12
CA TRP A 509 -45.43 11.36 5.57
C TRP A 509 -46.87 10.99 5.87
N THR A 510 -47.39 9.93 5.22
CA THR A 510 -48.71 9.41 5.53
C THR A 510 -48.55 8.23 6.48
N GLU A 511 -48.93 8.42 7.74
CA GLU A 511 -48.86 7.37 8.75
C GLU A 511 -50.16 6.56 8.73
N PRO A 512 -50.08 5.21 8.64
CA PRO A 512 -51.27 4.39 8.75
C PRO A 512 -51.84 4.54 10.16
N VAL A 513 -53.16 4.70 10.22
CA VAL A 513 -53.87 4.74 11.50
C VAL A 513 -54.03 3.32 11.99
N THR A 514 -53.52 3.03 13.19
CA THR A 514 -53.88 1.82 13.94
C THR A 514 -55.23 2.01 14.59
N SER A 515 -56.05 0.95 14.71
CA SER A 515 -57.38 0.98 15.32
C SER A 515 -57.41 1.80 16.62
N ILE A 516 -58.29 2.79 16.69
CA ILE A 516 -58.39 3.73 17.81
C ILE A 516 -59.55 3.29 18.70
N SER A 517 -59.32 3.22 20.02
CA SER A 517 -60.38 2.88 20.96
C SER A 517 -61.23 4.11 21.28
N LYS A 518 -62.55 3.96 21.24
CA LYS A 518 -63.50 5.06 21.54
C LYS A 518 -63.25 5.80 22.86
N THR A 519 -62.69 5.11 23.84
CA THR A 519 -62.41 5.63 25.19
C THR A 519 -61.20 6.55 25.26
N ASN A 520 -60.24 6.44 24.33
CA ASN A 520 -59.00 7.24 24.29
C ASN A 520 -58.84 8.02 22.98
N ASN A 521 -59.95 8.21 22.24
CA ASN A 521 -60.06 8.85 20.92
C ASN A 521 -59.53 10.29 20.90
N LEU A 522 -58.22 10.45 20.82
CA LEU A 522 -57.62 11.76 20.69
C LEU A 522 -56.98 11.84 19.31
N PHE A 523 -57.53 12.70 18.44
CA PHE A 523 -56.87 13.10 17.21
C PHE A 523 -55.76 14.07 17.60
N PHE A 524 -54.59 13.50 17.90
CA PHE A 524 -53.50 14.28 18.48
C PHE A 524 -52.27 14.31 17.59
N CYS A 525 -51.54 15.40 17.74
CA CYS A 525 -50.16 15.54 17.30
C CYS A 525 -49.28 15.65 18.56
N PHE A 526 -48.13 14.98 18.56
CA PHE A 526 -47.14 15.21 19.62
C PHE A 526 -46.57 16.62 19.51
N ASN A 527 -46.34 17.31 20.62
CA ASN A 527 -45.65 18.60 20.63
C ASN A 527 -44.22 18.48 20.11
N ASN A 528 -43.56 17.37 20.44
CA ASN A 528 -42.21 17.06 20.02
C ASN A 528 -42.17 15.78 19.19
N TYR A 529 -41.56 15.85 18.00
CA TYR A 529 -41.38 14.73 17.10
C TYR A 529 -39.90 14.46 16.87
N MET A 530 -39.47 13.22 17.17
CA MET A 530 -38.05 12.79 17.08
C MET A 530 -37.05 13.64 17.89
N GLU A 531 -37.49 14.29 18.97
CA GLU A 531 -36.69 15.22 19.78
C GLU A 531 -36.18 16.48 19.07
N ILE A 532 -36.45 16.65 17.76
CA ILE A 532 -35.95 17.77 16.94
C ILE A 532 -37.06 18.61 16.33
N GLY A 533 -38.23 18.03 16.08
CA GLY A 533 -39.37 18.69 15.48
C GLY A 533 -40.30 19.22 16.56
N VAL A 534 -40.54 20.53 16.55
CA VAL A 534 -41.57 21.19 17.36
C VAL A 534 -42.82 21.35 16.50
N LEU A 535 -43.98 20.98 17.04
CA LEU A 535 -45.25 21.16 16.37
C LEU A 535 -45.50 22.65 16.14
N SER A 536 -45.68 23.04 14.88
CA SER A 536 -46.01 24.41 14.50
C SER A 536 -47.51 24.58 14.29
N VAL A 537 -48.15 23.64 13.61
CA VAL A 537 -49.58 23.69 13.27
C VAL A 537 -50.16 22.29 13.33
N ILE A 538 -51.32 22.16 13.95
CA ILE A 538 -52.21 21.00 13.79
C ILE A 538 -53.42 21.46 12.99
N ARG A 539 -53.75 20.74 11.92
CA ARG A 539 -54.90 21.02 11.05
C ARG A 539 -55.72 19.77 10.86
N ILE A 540 -57.04 19.93 10.88
CA ILE A 540 -58.00 18.87 10.58
C ILE A 540 -58.87 19.30 9.40
N GLU A 541 -59.01 18.40 8.44
CA GLU A 541 -59.98 18.50 7.35
C GLU A 541 -61.14 17.56 7.68
N LEU A 542 -62.31 18.16 7.94
CA LEU A 542 -63.55 17.44 8.25
C LEU A 542 -64.15 16.83 6.98
N PRO A 543 -65.04 15.83 7.10
CA PRO A 543 -65.71 15.22 5.94
C PRO A 543 -66.50 16.22 5.07
N THR A 544 -66.95 17.31 5.67
CA THR A 544 -67.65 18.44 5.00
C THR A 544 -66.73 19.26 4.09
N GLY A 545 -65.41 19.08 4.20
CA GLY A 545 -64.39 19.87 3.51
C GLY A 545 -63.94 21.13 4.27
N SER A 546 -64.51 21.42 5.44
CA SER A 546 -64.03 22.52 6.28
C SER A 546 -62.69 22.17 6.94
N GLU A 547 -61.77 23.13 6.96
CA GLU A 547 -60.49 23.01 7.64
C GLU A 547 -60.50 23.79 8.95
N LEU A 548 -60.07 23.15 10.03
CA LEU A 548 -59.85 23.76 11.34
C LEU A 548 -58.37 23.65 11.70
N ASN A 549 -57.80 24.67 12.36
CA ASN A 549 -56.44 24.61 12.87
C ASN A 549 -56.29 25.30 14.22
N ASN A 550 -55.25 24.95 14.97
CA ASN A 550 -55.06 25.45 16.33
C ASN A 550 -54.72 26.95 16.43
N LEU A 551 -54.29 27.59 15.35
CA LEU A 551 -53.99 29.02 15.35
C LEU A 551 -55.25 29.85 15.16
N ASP A 552 -56.11 29.45 14.23
CA ASP A 552 -57.35 30.17 13.90
C ASP A 552 -58.54 29.74 14.77
N ASN A 553 -58.52 28.51 15.31
CA ASN A 553 -59.60 27.91 16.09
C ASN A 553 -59.12 27.31 17.42
N PRO A 554 -58.45 28.07 18.30
CA PRO A 554 -57.82 27.51 19.51
C PRO A 554 -58.80 26.80 20.45
N SER A 555 -60.09 27.18 20.47
CA SER A 555 -61.11 26.53 21.31
C SER A 555 -61.44 25.10 20.89
N ALA A 556 -61.12 24.71 19.66
CA ALA A 556 -61.34 23.35 19.17
C ALA A 556 -60.19 22.38 19.53
N PHE A 557 -59.13 22.89 20.18
CA PHE A 557 -57.94 22.11 20.50
C PHE A 557 -57.53 22.27 21.96
N THR A 558 -57.32 21.15 22.65
CA THR A 558 -56.70 21.13 23.98
C THR A 558 -55.21 20.82 23.87
N ALA A 559 -54.38 21.66 24.48
CA ALA A 559 -52.94 21.44 24.58
C ALA A 559 -52.57 20.87 25.95
N ASN A 560 -51.77 19.80 25.96
CA ASN A 560 -51.05 19.26 27.10
C ASN A 560 -49.54 19.44 26.86
N GLU A 561 -48.68 19.20 27.86
CA GLU A 561 -47.22 19.29 27.78
C GLU A 561 -46.62 18.50 26.61
N SER A 562 -47.20 17.34 26.28
CA SER A 562 -46.68 16.43 25.25
C SER A 562 -47.51 16.36 23.96
N LEU A 563 -48.75 16.84 23.96
CA LEU A 563 -49.74 16.61 22.90
C LEU A 563 -50.59 17.85 22.64
N ILE A 564 -51.02 18.05 21.39
CA ILE A 564 -52.19 18.87 21.04
C ILE A 564 -53.27 17.93 20.52
N ILE A 565 -54.46 18.03 21.11
CA ILE A 565 -55.62 17.18 20.89
C ILE A 565 -56.71 18.02 20.21
N PHE A 566 -57.42 17.45 19.26
CA PHE A 566 -58.68 18.02 18.75
C PHE A 566 -59.88 17.40 19.46
N ASP A 567 -60.74 18.24 20.05
CA ASP A 567 -61.80 17.82 20.97
C ASP A 567 -63.20 17.78 20.34
N ASP A 568 -63.38 18.30 19.13
CA ASP A 568 -64.69 18.40 18.48
C ASP A 568 -65.03 17.14 17.66
N TYR A 569 -65.70 16.19 18.31
CA TYR A 569 -65.94 14.84 17.77
C TYR A 569 -67.21 14.70 16.92
N ASN A 570 -68.10 15.69 16.91
CA ASN A 570 -69.48 15.50 16.43
C ASN A 570 -69.57 15.13 14.93
N ASP A 571 -68.58 15.51 14.12
CA ASP A 571 -68.59 15.28 12.68
C ASP A 571 -67.89 13.99 12.21
N TYR A 572 -67.28 13.22 13.13
CA TYR A 572 -66.50 12.05 12.73
C TYR A 572 -67.33 10.94 12.07
N GLY A 573 -68.60 10.78 12.47
CA GLY A 573 -69.49 9.76 11.92
C GLY A 573 -69.83 9.95 10.43
N ASN A 574 -69.52 11.14 9.87
CA ASN A 574 -70.02 11.55 8.55
C ASN A 574 -69.03 11.31 7.40
N GLY A 575 -67.83 10.76 7.65
CA GLY A 575 -66.92 10.39 6.57
C GLY A 575 -65.44 10.29 6.98
N VAL A 576 -64.54 10.46 6.00
CA VAL A 576 -63.09 10.35 6.20
C VAL A 576 -62.52 11.66 6.68
N MET A 577 -61.95 11.66 7.89
CA MET A 577 -61.25 12.83 8.44
C MET A 577 -59.76 12.76 8.14
N LYS A 578 -59.12 13.90 7.88
CA LYS A 578 -57.65 13.97 7.69
C LYS A 578 -57.02 14.88 8.74
N LEU A 579 -56.04 14.35 9.47
CA LEU A 579 -55.22 15.11 10.40
C LEU A 579 -53.87 15.42 9.77
N PHE A 580 -53.43 16.66 9.93
CA PHE A 580 -52.15 17.17 9.48
C PHE A 580 -51.39 17.71 10.70
N CYS A 581 -50.21 17.18 10.96
CA CYS A 581 -49.29 17.73 11.96
C CYS A 581 -48.08 18.32 11.25
N GLU A 582 -47.95 19.65 11.26
CA GLU A 582 -46.82 20.36 10.68
C GLU A 582 -45.74 20.60 11.74
N TYR A 583 -44.57 20.00 11.53
CA TYR A 583 -43.42 20.13 12.41
C TYR A 583 -42.36 21.04 11.80
N LYS A 584 -41.77 21.89 12.64
CA LYS A 584 -40.58 22.68 12.33
C LYS A 584 -39.40 22.20 13.18
N ALA A 585 -38.22 22.08 12.58
CA ALA A 585 -36.98 21.79 13.29
C ALA A 585 -36.05 22.99 13.11
N PHE A 586 -35.60 23.59 14.22
CA PHE A 586 -34.72 24.77 14.19
C PHE A 586 -35.25 25.92 13.32
N ASN A 587 -36.56 26.20 13.42
CA ASN A 587 -37.29 27.20 12.63
C ASN A 587 -37.41 26.92 11.13
N GLU A 588 -37.06 25.71 10.68
CA GLU A 588 -37.24 25.28 9.29
C GLU A 588 -38.34 24.22 9.14
N PRO A 589 -39.08 24.20 8.02
CA PRO A 589 -40.05 23.13 7.74
C PRO A 589 -39.38 21.75 7.76
N PHE A 590 -39.93 20.82 8.56
CA PHE A 590 -39.33 19.50 8.75
C PHE A 590 -40.21 18.39 8.17
N ILE A 591 -41.34 18.12 8.81
CA ILE A 591 -42.24 17.01 8.45
C ILE A 591 -43.68 17.51 8.48
N LEU A 592 -44.45 17.09 7.48
CA LEU A 592 -45.91 17.16 7.47
C LEU A 592 -46.45 15.75 7.62
N LEU A 593 -46.91 15.41 8.82
CA LEU A 593 -47.52 14.12 9.11
C LEU A 593 -49.00 14.17 8.69
N LYS A 594 -49.42 13.22 7.85
CA LYS A 594 -50.80 13.05 7.40
C LYS A 594 -51.35 11.76 7.97
N ARG A 595 -52.49 11.81 8.64
CA ARG A 595 -53.25 10.62 9.06
C ARG A 595 -54.65 10.70 8.47
N LYS A 596 -55.13 9.60 7.90
CA LYS A 596 -56.48 9.48 7.37
C LYS A 596 -57.25 8.53 8.28
N PHE A 597 -58.35 8.99 8.83
CA PHE A 597 -59.21 8.21 9.71
C PHE A 597 -60.49 7.90 8.96
N LYS A 598 -60.77 6.63 8.74
CA LYS A 598 -62.05 6.15 8.25
C LYS A 598 -62.94 5.81 9.44
N PRO A 599 -64.27 5.95 9.35
CA PRO A 599 -65.20 5.57 10.42
C PRO A 599 -64.96 4.14 10.96
N GLU A 600 -64.52 3.24 10.07
CA GLU A 600 -64.16 1.85 10.34
C GLU A 600 -62.96 1.68 11.30
N ASP A 601 -62.05 2.65 11.33
CA ASP A 601 -60.82 2.61 12.14
C ASP A 601 -61.10 2.83 13.64
N VAL A 602 -62.31 3.29 13.97
CA VAL A 602 -62.77 3.48 15.35
C VAL A 602 -63.51 2.22 15.80
N VAL A 603 -62.80 1.40 16.56
CA VAL A 603 -63.39 0.23 17.19
C VAL A 603 -64.20 0.70 18.39
N LEU A 604 -65.51 0.45 18.33
CA LEU A 604 -66.37 0.44 19.50
C LEU A 604 -65.80 -0.61 20.46
N ALA A 605 -64.97 -0.16 21.40
CA ALA A 605 -64.78 -0.92 22.62
C ALA A 605 -66.16 -0.91 23.31
N GLU A 606 -66.95 -1.95 23.07
CA GLU A 606 -68.12 -2.21 23.90
C GLU A 606 -67.61 -2.28 25.33
N SER A 607 -67.93 -1.26 26.12
CA SER A 607 -67.75 -1.35 27.55
C SER A 607 -68.63 -2.50 27.99
N THR A 608 -68.05 -3.67 28.23
CA THR A 608 -68.70 -4.75 28.95
C THR A 608 -68.87 -4.29 30.39
N THR A 609 -69.81 -3.38 30.61
CA THR A 609 -70.49 -3.15 31.87
C THR A 609 -71.43 -4.33 32.07
N ASN A 610 -70.88 -5.47 32.52
CA ASN A 610 -71.58 -6.51 33.27
C ASN A 610 -70.56 -7.56 33.74
N GLY A 611 -70.12 -7.40 34.99
CA GLY A 611 -69.25 -8.34 35.70
C GLY A 611 -69.09 -7.89 37.15
N ASN A 612 -69.98 -8.38 38.01
CA ASN A 612 -70.12 -8.09 39.43
C ASN A 612 -68.81 -7.88 40.21
N LEU A 613 -68.81 -6.83 41.04
CA LEU A 613 -68.01 -6.76 42.25
C LEU A 613 -68.26 -8.00 43.12
N THR A 614 -67.20 -8.77 43.40
CA THR A 614 -67.03 -9.36 44.73
C THR A 614 -65.76 -8.85 45.37
N ARG A 615 -65.99 -7.92 46.29
CA ARG A 615 -65.13 -7.47 47.36
C ARG A 615 -64.63 -8.67 48.18
N ARG A 616 -63.32 -8.93 48.18
CA ARG A 616 -62.67 -9.59 49.33
C ARG A 616 -61.24 -9.08 49.54
N SER A 617 -61.05 -8.68 50.78
CA SER A 617 -59.97 -7.99 51.46
C SER A 617 -58.68 -8.80 51.65
N ASN A 618 -57.58 -8.05 51.81
CA ASN A 618 -56.40 -8.29 52.66
C ASN A 618 -55.69 -9.64 52.62
N SER A 619 -54.42 -9.63 52.22
CA SER A 619 -53.32 -10.01 53.12
C SER A 619 -51.95 -9.63 52.55
N THR A 620 -51.26 -8.76 53.28
CA THR A 620 -49.80 -8.74 53.43
C THR A 620 -49.27 -10.16 53.72
N ILE A 621 -48.10 -10.53 53.20
CA ILE A 621 -47.03 -11.28 53.90
C ILE A 621 -45.83 -11.49 52.95
N ASN A 622 -44.65 -11.19 53.50
CA ASN A 622 -43.30 -11.49 53.03
C ASN A 622 -43.08 -12.95 52.59
N GLY A 623 -42.05 -13.17 51.75
CA GLY A 623 -41.38 -14.47 51.69
C GLY A 623 -40.38 -14.63 50.56
N ASN A 624 -39.10 -14.41 50.87
CA ASN A 624 -37.95 -14.90 50.10
C ASN A 624 -38.10 -16.39 49.71
N SER A 625 -37.64 -16.77 48.51
CA SER A 625 -36.71 -17.89 48.38
C SER A 625 -36.06 -17.97 46.99
N ASN A 626 -34.74 -18.10 47.01
CA ASN A 626 -33.91 -18.57 45.91
C ASN A 626 -34.33 -19.97 45.46
N GLY A 627 -34.23 -20.24 44.16
CA GLY A 627 -34.32 -21.62 43.65
C GLY A 627 -34.28 -21.72 42.13
N THR A 628 -33.10 -21.61 41.52
CA THR A 628 -32.75 -22.43 40.34
C THR A 628 -32.64 -23.89 40.78
N PRO A 629 -33.10 -24.89 39.99
CA PRO A 629 -32.34 -25.32 38.81
C PRO A 629 -33.13 -25.95 37.62
N ASN A 630 -32.47 -25.93 36.46
CA ASN A 630 -32.51 -26.90 35.34
C ASN A 630 -33.73 -27.82 35.09
N SER A 631 -34.33 -27.66 33.90
CA SER A 631 -34.60 -28.76 32.93
C SER A 631 -34.84 -28.08 31.56
N THR A 632 -34.03 -28.25 30.52
CA THR A 632 -33.85 -29.42 29.66
C THR A 632 -35.18 -30.01 29.18
N ILE A 633 -35.76 -29.42 28.14
CA ILE A 633 -36.74 -30.08 27.28
C ILE A 633 -36.22 -30.03 25.85
N ASN A 634 -35.74 -31.19 25.42
CA ASN A 634 -35.60 -31.62 24.04
C ASN A 634 -36.97 -31.58 23.36
N GLY A 635 -37.03 -30.95 22.18
CA GLY A 635 -38.17 -30.99 21.28
C GLY A 635 -37.69 -31.05 19.84
N ASN A 636 -37.14 -32.21 19.44
CA ASN A 636 -36.90 -32.56 18.05
C ASN A 636 -38.23 -32.51 17.28
N SER A 637 -38.31 -31.64 16.28
CA SER A 637 -39.24 -31.80 15.16
C SER A 637 -38.48 -31.63 13.85
N ASN A 638 -38.01 -32.77 13.33
CA ASN A 638 -37.61 -32.92 11.95
C ASN A 638 -38.87 -32.80 11.08
N VAL A 639 -39.06 -31.64 10.46
CA VAL A 639 -39.98 -31.48 9.33
C VAL A 639 -39.14 -31.05 8.13
N THR A 640 -38.83 -32.03 7.28
CA THR A 640 -38.29 -31.86 5.94
C THR A 640 -39.42 -31.42 5.00
N PRO A 641 -39.34 -30.26 4.34
CA PRO A 641 -40.11 -30.02 3.13
C PRO A 641 -39.26 -30.42 1.92
N ASN A 642 -39.57 -31.58 1.35
CA ASN A 642 -39.22 -31.91 -0.03
C ASN A 642 -39.99 -30.94 -0.95
N GLY A 643 -39.35 -29.81 -1.28
CA GLY A 643 -39.80 -28.86 -2.28
C GLY A 643 -38.83 -28.86 -3.45
N THR A 644 -39.10 -29.69 -4.46
CA THR A 644 -38.39 -29.75 -5.73
C THR A 644 -38.66 -28.46 -6.51
N ILE A 645 -37.81 -27.45 -6.34
CA ILE A 645 -37.87 -26.21 -7.12
C ILE A 645 -37.18 -26.46 -8.47
N ASN A 646 -38.00 -26.60 -9.51
CA ASN A 646 -37.59 -26.54 -10.91
C ASN A 646 -36.94 -25.17 -11.19
N ARG A 647 -35.61 -25.13 -11.18
CA ARG A 647 -34.81 -23.95 -11.52
C ARG A 647 -34.76 -23.85 -13.05
N LYS A 648 -35.73 -23.15 -13.65
CA LYS A 648 -35.64 -22.67 -15.04
C LYS A 648 -34.43 -21.74 -15.13
N SER A 649 -33.37 -22.23 -15.75
CA SER A 649 -32.22 -21.44 -16.17
C SER A 649 -32.66 -20.44 -17.25
N ASN A 650 -32.89 -19.19 -16.86
CA ASN A 650 -32.94 -18.09 -17.82
C ASN A 650 -31.52 -17.87 -18.35
N SER A 651 -31.25 -18.44 -19.51
CA SER A 651 -30.09 -18.11 -20.33
C SER A 651 -30.19 -16.63 -20.71
N THR A 652 -29.36 -15.81 -20.08
CA THR A 652 -29.10 -14.43 -20.50
C THR A 652 -28.54 -14.49 -21.91
N SER A 653 -29.35 -14.13 -22.90
CA SER A 653 -28.91 -14.01 -24.28
C SER A 653 -27.87 -12.89 -24.34
N ASN A 654 -26.60 -13.27 -24.51
CA ASN A 654 -25.55 -12.35 -24.92
C ASN A 654 -26.01 -11.70 -26.23
N GLY A 655 -26.48 -10.47 -26.15
CA GLY A 655 -26.74 -9.63 -27.31
C GLY A 655 -25.41 -9.43 -28.03
N GLY A 656 -25.20 -10.21 -29.08
CA GLY A 656 -24.03 -10.09 -29.93
C GLY A 656 -23.99 -8.67 -30.48
N LEU A 657 -23.04 -7.86 -30.00
CA LEU A 657 -22.63 -6.67 -30.71
C LEU A 657 -22.26 -7.13 -32.13
N SER A 658 -23.07 -6.72 -33.10
CA SER A 658 -22.84 -7.01 -34.52
C SER A 658 -21.36 -6.81 -34.82
N THR A 659 -20.71 -7.83 -35.38
CA THR A 659 -19.31 -7.81 -35.80
C THR A 659 -19.00 -6.60 -36.68
N ALA A 660 -20.00 -6.05 -37.38
CA ALA A 660 -19.88 -4.79 -38.10
C ALA A 660 -19.48 -3.62 -37.18
N LEU A 661 -20.07 -3.51 -35.99
CA LEU A 661 -19.84 -2.40 -35.05
C LEU A 661 -18.42 -2.41 -34.48
N ILE A 662 -17.87 -3.61 -34.22
CA ILE A 662 -16.48 -3.78 -33.77
C ILE A 662 -15.50 -3.37 -34.88
N VAL A 663 -15.78 -3.75 -36.13
CA VAL A 663 -14.94 -3.37 -37.28
C VAL A 663 -14.96 -1.85 -37.50
N THR A 664 -16.11 -1.18 -37.35
CA THR A 664 -16.20 0.28 -37.50
C THR A 664 -15.41 1.01 -36.41
N ILE A 665 -15.45 0.52 -35.16
CA ILE A 665 -14.68 1.11 -34.05
C ILE A 665 -13.17 1.01 -34.32
N ILE A 666 -12.69 -0.16 -34.77
CA ILE A 666 -11.28 -0.37 -35.09
C ILE A 666 -10.82 0.55 -36.24
N ALA A 667 -11.64 0.69 -37.29
CA ALA A 667 -11.34 1.55 -38.42
C ALA A 667 -11.23 3.04 -38.02
N VAL A 668 -12.16 3.52 -37.19
CA VAL A 668 -12.13 4.91 -36.69
C VAL A 668 -10.92 5.15 -35.78
N SER A 669 -10.57 4.19 -34.92
CA SER A 669 -9.38 4.30 -34.07
C SER A 669 -8.08 4.40 -34.88
N LEU A 670 -7.95 3.65 -35.98
CA LEU A 670 -6.77 3.71 -36.86
C LEU A 670 -6.63 5.08 -37.55
N ILE A 671 -7.74 5.71 -37.95
CA ILE A 671 -7.72 7.05 -38.56
C ILE A 671 -7.27 8.10 -37.53
N VAL A 672 -7.74 8.01 -36.28
CA VAL A 672 -7.32 8.95 -35.23
C VAL A 672 -5.82 8.81 -34.92
N ILE A 673 -5.30 7.57 -34.87
CA ILE A 673 -3.88 7.32 -34.62
C ILE A 673 -3.01 7.88 -35.75
N THR A 674 -3.41 7.72 -37.02
CA THR A 674 -2.63 8.25 -38.15
C THR A 674 -2.57 9.78 -38.16
N VAL A 675 -3.67 10.45 -37.80
CA VAL A 675 -3.69 11.92 -37.64
C VAL A 675 -2.75 12.40 -36.53
N ILE A 676 -2.73 11.70 -35.38
CA ILE A 676 -1.83 12.04 -34.26
C ILE A 676 -0.36 11.90 -34.69
N ILE A 677 -0.01 10.82 -35.39
CA ILE A 677 1.36 10.60 -35.89
C ILE A 677 1.75 11.69 -36.89
N ALA A 678 0.87 12.07 -37.82
CA ALA A 678 1.13 13.13 -38.79
C ALA A 678 1.38 14.49 -38.10
N VAL A 679 0.59 14.84 -37.09
CA VAL A 679 0.78 16.07 -36.30
C VAL A 679 2.12 16.03 -35.55
N ALA A 680 2.48 14.90 -34.94
CA ALA A 680 3.76 14.74 -34.26
C ALA A 680 4.96 14.92 -35.21
N ILE A 681 4.88 14.36 -36.43
CA ILE A 681 5.91 14.53 -37.47
C ILE A 681 6.02 16.01 -37.87
N ILE A 682 4.91 16.72 -38.09
CA ILE A 682 4.92 18.15 -38.44
C ILE A 682 5.57 18.99 -37.32
N ILE A 683 5.27 18.69 -36.05
CA ILE A 683 5.87 19.37 -34.90
C ILE A 683 7.38 19.10 -34.85
N CYS A 684 7.81 17.84 -35.00
CA CYS A 684 9.22 17.47 -35.04
C CYS A 684 9.98 18.16 -36.19
N LEU A 685 9.39 18.25 -37.38
CA LEU A 685 9.98 18.97 -38.52
C LEU A 685 10.10 20.47 -38.26
N LYS A 686 9.08 21.11 -37.67
CA LYS A 686 9.15 22.53 -37.26
C LYS A 686 10.24 22.79 -36.23
N LEU A 687 10.41 21.90 -35.24
CA LEU A 687 11.46 22.02 -34.23
C LEU A 687 12.87 21.85 -34.82
N LYS A 688 13.03 20.93 -35.77
CA LYS A 688 14.31 20.70 -36.46
C LYS A 688 14.71 21.90 -37.34
N ASN A 689 13.74 22.52 -38.01
CA ASN A 689 13.98 23.73 -38.81
C ASN A 689 14.27 24.97 -37.96
N LYS A 690 13.71 25.07 -36.74
CA LYS A 690 14.07 26.13 -35.78
C LYS A 690 15.51 26.01 -35.26
N LYS A 691 16.05 24.80 -35.12
CA LYS A 691 17.45 24.60 -34.68
C LYS A 691 18.47 24.98 -35.75
N LYS A 692 18.17 24.79 -37.04
CA LYS A 692 19.09 25.18 -38.14
C LYS A 692 19.24 26.70 -38.32
N LYS A 693 18.30 27.51 -37.81
CA LYS A 693 18.33 28.98 -37.97
C LYS A 693 19.09 29.73 -36.86
N LYS A 694 19.69 29.01 -35.89
CA LYS A 694 20.42 29.59 -34.74
C LYS A 694 21.92 29.28 -34.70
N GLY A 695 22.48 28.70 -35.75
CA GLY A 695 23.85 28.18 -35.77
C GLY A 695 24.89 28.98 -36.57
N ASN A 696 24.63 30.24 -36.92
CA ASN A 696 25.51 30.99 -37.83
C ASN A 696 26.08 32.31 -37.31
N ASP A 697 25.99 32.61 -36.02
CA ASP A 697 26.63 33.82 -35.48
C ASP A 697 27.57 33.48 -34.31
N SER A 698 28.77 34.05 -34.39
CA SER A 698 29.84 34.17 -33.39
C SER A 698 30.78 32.98 -33.17
N PHE A 699 31.80 32.90 -34.02
CA PHE A 699 33.17 32.54 -33.59
C PHE A 699 33.87 33.86 -33.18
N SER A 700 34.26 34.00 -31.92
CA SER A 700 35.29 34.96 -31.51
C SER A 700 36.12 34.38 -30.37
N SER A 701 37.37 34.06 -30.70
CA SER A 701 38.60 34.11 -29.90
C SER A 701 38.48 34.01 -28.37
N ILE A 702 38.96 32.90 -27.83
CA ILE A 702 39.34 32.75 -26.41
C ILE A 702 40.84 33.09 -26.34
N ASP A 703 41.15 34.22 -25.69
CA ASP A 703 42.50 34.56 -25.26
C ASP A 703 42.81 33.94 -23.89
N ILE A 704 44.02 33.43 -23.80
CA ILE A 704 44.66 32.81 -22.65
C ILE A 704 45.31 33.93 -21.82
N SER A 705 45.02 33.99 -20.52
CA SER A 705 45.91 34.69 -19.58
C SER A 705 45.95 34.01 -18.22
N ASN A 706 47.14 33.52 -17.90
CA ASN A 706 47.65 33.17 -16.59
C ASN A 706 47.49 34.32 -15.58
N SER A 707 47.20 34.00 -14.33
CA SER A 707 47.85 34.67 -13.19
C SER A 707 47.85 33.79 -11.93
N ASN A 708 49.05 33.64 -11.40
CA ASN A 708 49.36 33.16 -10.05
C ASN A 708 49.05 34.24 -9.00
N SER A 709 48.69 33.80 -7.79
CA SER A 709 49.10 34.28 -6.45
C SER A 709 47.91 34.12 -5.46
N GLU A 710 47.98 33.30 -4.42
CA GLU A 710 48.78 33.32 -3.18
C GLU A 710 48.27 34.34 -2.13
N SER A 711 48.15 33.86 -0.88
CA SER A 711 47.90 34.57 0.39
C SER A 711 46.47 35.13 0.63
N SER A 712 45.63 34.62 1.54
CA SER A 712 45.69 34.44 3.01
C SER A 712 45.06 35.59 3.81
N LEU A 713 44.16 35.18 4.72
CA LEU A 713 43.86 35.73 6.05
C LEU A 713 42.96 36.97 6.23
N SER A 714 41.90 36.71 7.02
CA SER A 714 41.21 37.60 7.97
C SER A 714 40.36 38.71 7.33
N SER A 715 39.25 39.20 7.88
CA SER A 715 38.75 39.25 9.25
C SER A 715 37.26 39.64 9.21
N ALA A 716 36.59 39.43 10.34
CA ALA A 716 35.17 39.71 10.58
C ALA A 716 34.81 41.20 10.66
N SER A 717 33.58 41.55 10.27
CA SER A 717 32.71 42.59 10.86
C SER A 717 31.37 42.58 10.09
N LYS A 718 30.20 42.32 10.70
CA LYS A 718 29.29 43.29 11.35
C LYS A 718 29.30 44.63 10.59
N THR A 719 28.23 45.13 9.95
CA THR A 719 26.90 45.45 10.51
C THR A 719 25.98 45.94 9.39
N THR A 720 24.70 45.59 9.50
CA THR A 720 23.48 46.43 9.35
C THR A 720 23.49 47.70 8.46
N SER A 721 22.62 47.72 7.45
CA SER A 721 21.70 48.85 7.10
C SER A 721 20.87 48.41 5.88
N GLN A 722 19.53 48.43 5.95
CA GLN A 722 18.67 49.49 5.38
C GLN A 722 19.05 49.82 3.92
N SER A 723 18.17 49.88 2.93
CA SER A 723 16.72 49.91 2.79
C SER A 723 16.43 50.07 1.28
N VAL A 724 15.16 50.25 0.92
CA VAL A 724 14.69 50.83 -0.36
C VAL A 724 14.51 49.84 -1.53
N SER A 725 13.26 49.36 -1.59
CA SER A 725 12.36 49.33 -2.74
C SER A 725 12.95 49.54 -4.14
N ASN A 726 12.55 48.69 -5.07
CA ASN A 726 11.96 49.20 -6.31
C ASN A 726 10.83 48.33 -6.85
N PHE A 727 9.72 49.04 -7.05
CA PHE A 727 8.53 48.71 -7.82
C PHE A 727 8.87 48.42 -9.28
N LEU A 728 8.26 47.38 -9.88
CA LEU A 728 7.94 47.25 -11.32
C LEU A 728 6.97 46.06 -11.43
N LYS A 729 5.66 46.23 -11.25
CA LYS A 729 4.64 46.59 -12.25
C LYS A 729 4.74 45.83 -13.58
N THR A 730 3.59 45.22 -13.92
CA THR A 730 3.14 44.66 -15.22
C THR A 730 3.56 43.23 -15.52
N LYS A 731 2.73 42.30 -16.02
CA LYS A 731 1.47 42.44 -16.78
C LYS A 731 0.62 41.16 -16.63
N ASN A 732 -0.66 41.36 -16.34
CA ASN A 732 -1.72 40.37 -16.46
C ASN A 732 -1.88 39.94 -17.92
N SER A 733 -1.90 38.64 -18.21
CA SER A 733 -2.61 38.12 -19.38
C SER A 733 -3.36 36.84 -19.00
N ARG A 734 -4.69 36.97 -18.94
CA ARG A 734 -5.65 35.88 -18.85
C ARG A 734 -5.73 35.21 -20.22
N SER A 735 -5.36 33.94 -20.33
CA SER A 735 -5.84 33.08 -21.41
C SER A 735 -6.77 32.01 -20.83
N LYS A 736 -8.05 32.12 -21.21
CA LYS A 736 -9.08 31.10 -20.95
C LYS A 736 -8.82 29.96 -21.93
N PHE A 737 -8.39 28.81 -21.44
CA PHE A 737 -8.42 27.55 -22.20
C PHE A 737 -9.43 26.61 -21.54
N LYS A 738 -10.59 26.44 -22.18
CA LYS A 738 -11.58 25.42 -21.84
C LYS A 738 -11.17 24.13 -22.55
N VAL A 739 -10.88 23.08 -21.79
CA VAL A 739 -10.69 21.72 -22.31
C VAL A 739 -11.91 20.89 -21.87
N PRO A 740 -12.58 20.15 -22.77
CA PRO A 740 -13.68 19.26 -22.39
C PRO A 740 -13.14 18.00 -21.71
N ILE A 741 -13.70 17.66 -20.56
CA ILE A 741 -13.44 16.43 -19.80
C ILE A 741 -14.23 15.30 -20.46
N VAL A 742 -13.51 14.31 -21.01
CA VAL A 742 -14.07 13.03 -21.45
C VAL A 742 -13.95 12.07 -20.27
N LEU A 743 -15.08 11.63 -19.71
CA LEU A 743 -15.14 10.57 -18.70
C LEU A 743 -14.82 9.22 -19.35
N GLY A 744 -13.65 8.66 -19.02
CA GLY A 744 -13.31 7.27 -19.30
C GLY A 744 -13.81 6.37 -18.17
N SER A 745 -14.59 5.35 -18.54
CA SER A 745 -15.13 4.30 -17.68
C SER A 745 -14.01 3.45 -17.04
N LEU A 746 -14.05 3.34 -15.71
CA LEU A 746 -13.26 2.40 -14.91
C LEU A 746 -13.76 0.98 -15.12
N SER A 747 -12.87 0.10 -15.59
CA SER A 747 -13.04 -1.34 -15.63
C SER A 747 -12.48 -1.97 -14.35
N ASP A 748 -13.31 -2.70 -13.62
CA ASP A 748 -12.97 -3.47 -12.42
C ASP A 748 -12.01 -4.64 -12.72
N PRO A 749 -10.96 -4.88 -11.93
CA PRO A 749 -10.26 -6.16 -11.93
C PRO A 749 -10.81 -7.09 -10.83
N SER A 750 -11.50 -8.13 -11.26
CA SER A 750 -11.91 -9.26 -10.42
C SER A 750 -10.69 -10.08 -9.96
N MET A 751 -10.32 -9.99 -8.67
CA MET A 751 -9.37 -10.91 -8.04
C MET A 751 -10.08 -12.20 -7.61
N SER A 752 -9.69 -13.33 -8.20
CA SER A 752 -10.02 -14.67 -7.73
C SER A 752 -9.12 -15.05 -6.56
N MET A 753 -9.69 -15.18 -5.35
CA MET A 753 -8.98 -15.75 -4.19
C MET A 753 -9.02 -17.29 -4.24
N SER A 754 -7.85 -17.92 -4.38
CA SER A 754 -7.65 -19.33 -4.07
C SER A 754 -7.53 -19.52 -2.55
N THR A 755 -8.47 -20.24 -1.95
CA THR A 755 -8.46 -20.58 -0.52
C THR A 755 -7.67 -21.86 -0.29
N SER A 756 -6.45 -21.76 0.24
CA SER A 756 -5.73 -22.89 0.81
C SER A 756 -6.07 -23.01 2.30
N LYS A 757 -6.83 -24.06 2.67
CA LYS A 757 -7.10 -24.45 4.05
C LYS A 757 -5.81 -24.98 4.69
N SER A 758 -5.33 -24.32 5.75
CA SER A 758 -4.34 -24.90 6.67
C SER A 758 -5.02 -25.22 8.00
N ASN A 759 -4.91 -26.48 8.42
CA ASN A 759 -5.42 -26.98 9.70
C ASN A 759 -4.51 -26.49 10.83
N ALA A 760 -5.10 -25.84 11.83
CA ALA A 760 -4.41 -25.41 13.04
C ALA A 760 -4.45 -26.53 14.09
N LEU A 761 -3.30 -26.89 14.66
CA LEU A 761 -3.17 -27.77 15.81
C LEU A 761 -2.39 -27.09 16.95
N SER A 762 -2.97 -27.22 18.15
CA SER A 762 -2.43 -27.09 19.52
C SER A 762 -1.64 -25.83 19.93
N LYS A 763 -2.28 -25.02 20.80
CA LYS A 763 -1.63 -24.04 21.68
C LYS A 763 -1.22 -24.73 23.01
N THR A 764 0.04 -24.57 23.41
CA THR A 764 0.52 -24.75 24.79
C THR A 764 0.75 -23.38 25.45
N PRO A 765 0.47 -23.20 26.75
CA PRO A 765 0.63 -21.92 27.43
C PRO A 765 2.05 -21.76 28.00
N MET A 766 2.73 -20.66 27.68
CA MET A 766 3.98 -20.26 28.34
C MET A 766 3.73 -19.36 29.56
N SER A 767 4.64 -19.53 30.52
CA SER A 767 4.63 -19.08 31.91
C SER A 767 4.73 -17.58 32.13
N LYS A 768 4.11 -17.14 33.24
CA LYS A 768 4.22 -15.82 33.88
C LYS A 768 5.68 -15.44 34.14
N VAL A 769 6.08 -14.25 33.69
CA VAL A 769 7.32 -13.56 34.09
C VAL A 769 7.00 -12.61 35.25
N VAL A 770 7.84 -12.70 36.28
CA VAL A 770 7.80 -12.00 37.57
C VAL A 770 8.09 -10.51 37.40
N SER A 771 7.23 -9.68 37.98
CA SER A 771 7.41 -8.23 38.13
C SER A 771 8.32 -7.93 39.33
N ASN A 772 9.44 -7.25 39.09
CA ASN A 772 10.31 -6.73 40.15
C ASN A 772 9.83 -5.34 40.60
N GLU A 773 9.64 -5.24 41.92
CA GLU A 773 9.18 -4.11 42.72
C GLU A 773 10.36 -3.14 42.96
N ARG A 774 10.20 -1.84 42.61
CA ARG A 774 11.14 -0.78 43.01
C ARG A 774 10.53 0.07 44.12
N ARG A 775 11.13 -0.10 45.30
CA ARG A 775 10.89 0.64 46.54
C ARG A 775 11.50 2.05 46.42
N ALA A 776 10.70 3.07 46.67
CA ALA A 776 11.14 4.46 46.79
C ALA A 776 11.69 4.71 48.21
N SER A 777 12.88 5.30 48.31
CA SER A 777 13.41 5.90 49.53
C SER A 777 13.25 7.42 49.46
N LYS A 778 12.55 7.99 50.43
CA LYS A 778 12.60 9.42 50.75
C LYS A 778 12.75 9.56 52.26
N THR A 779 13.82 10.19 52.71
CA THR A 779 13.82 10.98 53.94
C THR A 779 14.90 12.06 53.89
N LYS A 780 14.46 13.26 54.31
CA LYS A 780 15.13 14.55 54.47
C LYS A 780 15.48 15.33 53.20
#